data_AF-A0A0K0XT53-F1
#
_entry.id   AF-A0A0K0XT53-F1
#
_cell.length_a   1.000
_cell.length_b   1.000
_cell.length_c   1.000
_cell.angle_alpha   90.00
_cell.angle_beta   90.00
_cell.angle_gamma   90.00
#
_symmetry.space_group_name_H-M   'P 1'
#
loop_
_entity.id
_entity.type
_entity.pdbx_description
1 polymer ?
#
loop_
_entity_poly.entity_id
_entity_poly.type
_entity_poly.pdbx_seq_one_letter_code
_entity_poly.pdbx_strand_id
1 'polypeptide(L)'
;MTALALLLACSSSPLAAALSDAALAWHWQASTADRARQASLALELWLAEPETDAGQWRAGVETHRLALAAAADQVLPEQAPMADGLFAWLVHARERNLQTLDSALPTPDLDRVSELLAPDRQAGRLARMQSLIALQAPEVWNRLAARLASVAVVDPASEIEAYWQTLMRPPPAEPVESELPGAEGEEMDEAADPEEGAPATAADGLSVPAGLPEPEAEALEQAGRVRRLAELEDAQEKAALRAEIIRIEAGRAWARGERLNAAWLSLEALSRITGLEAPASEAAAMAALLESFSAEPGRNLRQTDSDLPAILALLEDAALNLAGEAAGVAAAMAELADAYARLALFAGDAAYYLDQPVREDLRAAVASCTADPLLVGPLPREVFERCLERLVELMSTQLGREELVGDGDGPYSALFLRREMGLVSWQRAAYLDGHLNWLLGSSCTAPSWENPLEWSLLAQYLASWVSQRPVFFDSPRWREAVDVFARQANRQRVEAEAFIDCLTGTGGQRRDPVERLLDLHERALVSLGQRVVEASGLFYAEVTRPLADIDLDGDAAQQTGYRPEALTVGPCPEAQVCGVRAALPVSRALLGQFPNAYLLADQLRMGQLSLCYDEVRWVDRQQRPAANEDPRVANYDGYLSFDLVGSFDREGVTEVVFRQRLRAAEPRHYLFASSDPAVLEMDCPDELAGQPIPSQLPTGHLGLVPDRLTYFVSQPTTAEAEILANWELGAEWRDWFVTGDRVESIESSAGTELALEVQAELSSLASRRERQLATRLLSPLNAVENDPLATAMAEVADNTGLLRRILELHYPRVIRHDEEVRALLSGESGLLTRDRLRQLRDSGVPLAQAAAIGRDRLTAFRERWRELPVPMRELGQVSPEMDFAAERLDELRRLSRSWLEPAESLPVQ
;
A
#
# COMPACT_ATOMS: atom_id res chain seq x y z
N MET A 1 -77.06 -10.36 -33.19
CA MET A 1 -76.57 -9.22 -32.38
C MET A 1 -76.56 -9.54 -30.87
N THR A 2 -76.22 -10.79 -30.51
CA THR A 2 -76.16 -11.30 -29.12
C THR A 2 -75.16 -12.47 -29.01
N ALA A 3 -74.16 -12.50 -29.90
CA ALA A 3 -73.06 -13.47 -29.90
C ALA A 3 -71.68 -12.79 -30.03
N LEU A 4 -71.64 -11.45 -30.13
CA LEU A 4 -70.42 -10.65 -30.24
C LEU A 4 -69.99 -10.00 -28.91
N ALA A 5 -70.76 -10.24 -27.83
CA ALA A 5 -70.55 -9.62 -26.52
C ALA A 5 -69.89 -10.58 -25.48
N LEU A 6 -69.61 -11.84 -25.84
CA LEU A 6 -68.95 -12.81 -24.94
C LEU A 6 -67.49 -13.10 -25.29
N LEU A 7 -66.95 -12.53 -26.37
CA LEU A 7 -65.53 -12.65 -26.76
C LEU A 7 -64.70 -11.40 -26.45
N LEU A 8 -65.31 -10.35 -25.89
CA LEU A 8 -64.65 -9.10 -25.48
C LEU A 8 -64.59 -8.93 -23.95
N ALA A 9 -64.84 -10.01 -23.19
CA ALA A 9 -64.80 -10.04 -21.73
C ALA A 9 -63.73 -11.00 -21.16
N CYS A 10 -62.70 -11.32 -21.94
CA CYS A 10 -61.39 -11.63 -21.36
C CYS A 10 -60.66 -10.31 -21.17
N SER A 11 -61.19 -9.48 -20.26
CA SER A 11 -60.41 -8.44 -19.62
C SER A 11 -59.13 -9.10 -19.12
N SER A 12 -57.99 -8.53 -19.50
CA SER A 12 -56.72 -8.69 -18.82
C SER A 12 -56.95 -8.52 -17.32
N SER A 13 -57.24 -9.62 -16.62
CA SER A 13 -57.02 -9.65 -15.19
C SER A 13 -55.56 -9.25 -15.02
N PRO A 14 -55.24 -8.22 -14.22
CA PRO A 14 -53.86 -7.95 -13.90
C PRO A 14 -53.30 -9.26 -13.36
N LEU A 15 -52.38 -9.87 -14.10
CA LEU A 15 -51.59 -10.97 -13.56
C LEU A 15 -51.03 -10.42 -12.26
N ALA A 16 -51.42 -11.01 -11.13
CA ALA A 16 -50.83 -10.66 -9.85
C ALA A 16 -49.32 -10.72 -10.01
N ALA A 17 -48.59 -9.72 -9.51
CA ALA A 17 -47.15 -9.65 -9.67
C ALA A 17 -46.52 -10.99 -9.29
N ALA A 18 -45.78 -11.61 -10.23
CA ALA A 18 -45.23 -12.94 -10.03
C ALA A 18 -44.22 -13.01 -8.87
N LEU A 19 -43.61 -11.87 -8.52
CA LEU A 19 -42.71 -11.71 -7.38
C LEU A 19 -43.39 -10.97 -6.22
N SER A 20 -43.27 -11.54 -5.03
CA SER A 20 -43.57 -10.85 -3.76
C SER A 20 -42.57 -9.71 -3.49
N ASP A 21 -42.96 -8.74 -2.65
CA ASP A 21 -42.09 -7.62 -2.25
C ASP A 21 -40.80 -8.13 -1.61
N ALA A 22 -40.88 -9.20 -0.82
CA ALA A 22 -39.74 -9.84 -0.20
C ALA A 22 -38.78 -10.46 -1.24
N ALA A 23 -39.32 -11.21 -2.20
CA ALA A 23 -38.49 -11.82 -3.26
C ALA A 23 -37.79 -10.77 -4.14
N LEU A 24 -38.46 -9.65 -4.42
CA LEU A 24 -37.84 -8.55 -5.16
C LEU A 24 -36.79 -7.81 -4.31
N ALA A 25 -37.04 -7.62 -3.01
CA ALA A 25 -36.09 -6.98 -2.10
C ALA A 25 -34.78 -7.75 -1.96
N TRP A 26 -34.80 -9.09 -2.03
CA TRP A 26 -33.58 -9.90 -1.98
C TRP A 26 -32.59 -9.63 -3.11
N HIS A 27 -32.96 -8.94 -4.20
CA HIS A 27 -32.02 -8.53 -5.25
C HIS A 27 -31.11 -7.35 -4.82
N TRP A 28 -31.45 -6.68 -3.73
CA TRP A 28 -30.81 -5.45 -3.25
C TRP A 28 -30.17 -5.61 -1.87
N GLN A 29 -30.47 -6.69 -1.16
CA GLN A 29 -29.90 -6.98 0.15
C GLN A 29 -28.56 -7.72 0.00
N ALA A 30 -27.49 -7.22 0.61
CA ALA A 30 -26.12 -7.73 0.41
C ALA A 30 -25.98 -9.24 0.62
N SER A 31 -26.68 -9.82 1.61
CA SER A 31 -26.60 -11.27 1.93
C SER A 31 -27.35 -12.20 0.96
N THR A 32 -28.21 -11.65 0.09
CA THR A 32 -29.08 -12.42 -0.81
C THR A 32 -29.00 -11.99 -2.27
N ALA A 33 -28.44 -10.80 -2.55
CA ALA A 33 -28.39 -10.18 -3.87
C ALA A 33 -27.81 -11.10 -4.95
N ASP A 34 -26.67 -11.73 -4.70
CA ASP A 34 -26.01 -12.57 -5.71
C ASP A 34 -26.86 -13.79 -6.06
N ARG A 35 -27.37 -14.50 -5.05
CA ARG A 35 -28.26 -15.65 -5.27
C ARG A 35 -29.53 -15.25 -6.02
N ALA A 36 -30.13 -14.13 -5.65
CA ALA A 36 -31.34 -13.62 -6.30
C ALA A 36 -31.10 -13.23 -7.75
N ARG A 37 -30.02 -12.47 -8.02
CA ARG A 37 -29.62 -12.04 -9.37
C ARG A 37 -29.24 -13.22 -10.25
N GLN A 38 -28.45 -14.17 -9.73
CA GLN A 38 -28.12 -15.40 -10.45
C GLN A 38 -29.36 -16.21 -10.82
N ALA A 39 -30.33 -16.35 -9.91
CA ALA A 39 -31.57 -17.06 -10.18
C ALA A 39 -32.42 -16.37 -11.26
N SER A 40 -32.56 -15.05 -11.20
CA SER A 40 -33.27 -14.27 -12.21
C SER A 40 -32.57 -14.33 -13.58
N LEU A 41 -31.24 -14.28 -13.62
CA LEU A 41 -30.50 -14.39 -14.89
C LEU A 41 -30.54 -15.82 -15.44
N ALA A 42 -30.46 -16.83 -14.57
CA ALA A 42 -30.63 -18.24 -14.94
C ALA A 42 -32.04 -18.52 -15.49
N LEU A 43 -33.06 -17.85 -14.95
CA LEU A 43 -34.41 -17.91 -15.50
C LEU A 43 -34.47 -17.28 -16.89
N GLU A 44 -33.82 -16.13 -17.09
CA GLU A 44 -33.75 -15.49 -18.40
C GLU A 44 -33.10 -16.41 -19.45
N LEU A 45 -31.99 -17.03 -19.08
CA LEU A 45 -31.29 -18.03 -19.87
C LEU A 45 -32.22 -19.17 -20.30
N TRP A 46 -32.96 -19.74 -19.35
CA TRP A 46 -33.88 -20.83 -19.59
C TRP A 46 -35.09 -20.41 -20.45
N LEU A 47 -35.59 -19.18 -20.28
CA LEU A 47 -36.70 -18.64 -21.07
C LEU A 47 -36.32 -18.41 -22.53
N ALA A 48 -35.06 -18.09 -22.81
CA ALA A 48 -34.53 -17.90 -24.16
C ALA A 48 -34.38 -19.21 -24.97
N GLU A 49 -34.47 -20.37 -24.31
CA GLU A 49 -34.38 -21.67 -24.99
C GLU A 49 -35.70 -22.06 -25.68
N PRO A 50 -35.70 -22.34 -27.00
CA PRO A 50 -36.92 -22.50 -27.80
C PRO A 50 -37.73 -23.78 -27.52
N GLU A 51 -37.18 -24.78 -26.79
CA GLU A 51 -37.80 -26.10 -26.60
C GLU A 51 -37.83 -26.59 -25.13
N THR A 52 -37.99 -25.69 -24.16
CA THR A 52 -37.99 -26.07 -22.74
C THR A 52 -39.38 -26.47 -22.21
N ASP A 53 -39.47 -27.64 -21.55
CA ASP A 53 -40.68 -28.11 -20.84
C ASP A 53 -40.95 -27.24 -19.60
N ALA A 54 -42.11 -26.56 -19.56
CA ALA A 54 -42.48 -25.71 -18.45
C ALA A 54 -42.57 -26.47 -17.11
N GLY A 55 -42.79 -27.79 -17.11
CA GLY A 55 -42.77 -28.60 -15.90
C GLY A 55 -41.37 -28.80 -15.29
N GLN A 56 -40.30 -28.57 -16.07
CA GLN A 56 -38.91 -28.78 -15.66
C GLN A 56 -38.15 -27.49 -15.37
N TRP A 57 -38.83 -26.35 -15.35
CA TRP A 57 -38.21 -25.02 -15.23
C TRP A 57 -37.25 -24.92 -14.05
N ARG A 58 -37.61 -25.44 -12.86
CA ARG A 58 -36.74 -25.37 -11.66
C ARG A 58 -35.39 -26.04 -11.87
N ALA A 59 -35.38 -27.22 -12.50
CA ALA A 59 -34.14 -27.96 -12.75
C ALA A 59 -33.28 -27.27 -13.82
N GLY A 60 -33.92 -26.71 -14.86
CA GLY A 60 -33.24 -25.93 -15.88
C GLY A 60 -32.60 -24.67 -15.30
N VAL A 61 -33.37 -23.87 -14.55
CA VAL A 61 -32.88 -22.66 -13.86
C VAL A 61 -31.74 -23.01 -12.91
N GLU A 62 -31.84 -24.06 -12.12
CA GLU A 62 -30.76 -24.44 -11.20
C GLU A 62 -29.48 -24.86 -11.94
N THR A 63 -29.61 -25.55 -13.08
CA THR A 63 -28.46 -25.92 -13.92
C THR A 63 -27.73 -24.67 -14.43
N HIS A 64 -28.47 -23.69 -14.97
CA HIS A 64 -27.87 -22.43 -15.41
C HIS A 64 -27.32 -21.61 -14.25
N ARG A 65 -27.98 -21.63 -13.09
CA ARG A 65 -27.53 -20.91 -11.89
C ARG A 65 -26.17 -21.44 -11.41
N LEU A 66 -25.98 -22.76 -11.41
CA LEU A 66 -24.68 -23.37 -11.07
C LEU A 66 -23.59 -23.01 -12.08
N ALA A 67 -23.92 -22.93 -13.37
CA ALA A 67 -22.98 -22.45 -14.39
C ALA A 67 -22.62 -20.97 -14.21
N LEU A 68 -23.60 -20.12 -13.88
CA LEU A 68 -23.39 -18.72 -13.55
C LEU A 68 -22.55 -18.53 -12.28
N ALA A 69 -22.75 -19.37 -11.26
CA ALA A 69 -21.93 -19.35 -10.05
C ALA A 69 -20.46 -19.70 -10.37
N ALA A 70 -20.21 -20.72 -11.19
CA ALA A 70 -18.85 -21.07 -11.64
C ALA A 70 -18.21 -19.96 -12.51
N ALA A 71 -19.00 -19.19 -13.25
CA ALA A 71 -18.52 -18.01 -13.98
C ALA A 71 -18.18 -16.84 -13.03
N ALA A 72 -18.95 -16.68 -11.95
CA ALA A 72 -18.71 -15.64 -10.94
C ALA A 72 -17.38 -15.84 -10.18
N ASP A 73 -16.88 -17.07 -10.08
CA ASP A 73 -15.56 -17.35 -9.51
C ASP A 73 -14.39 -16.73 -10.30
N GLN A 74 -14.62 -16.30 -11.55
CA GLN A 74 -13.62 -15.61 -12.38
C GLN A 74 -13.81 -14.09 -12.39
N VAL A 75 -15.06 -13.61 -12.35
CA VAL A 75 -15.40 -12.19 -12.25
C VAL A 75 -16.60 -12.04 -11.33
N LEU A 76 -16.38 -11.38 -10.19
CA LEU A 76 -17.44 -11.11 -9.23
C LEU A 76 -18.39 -10.03 -9.80
N PRO A 77 -19.71 -10.11 -9.57
CA PRO A 77 -20.69 -9.14 -10.07
C PRO A 77 -20.40 -7.69 -9.64
N GLU A 78 -19.94 -7.49 -8.40
CA GLU A 78 -19.52 -6.19 -7.89
C GLU A 78 -18.28 -5.62 -8.62
N GLN A 79 -17.51 -6.46 -9.31
CA GLN A 79 -16.37 -6.05 -10.15
C GLN A 79 -16.78 -5.80 -11.62
N ALA A 80 -18.07 -5.69 -11.90
CA ALA A 80 -18.58 -5.43 -13.24
C ALA A 80 -19.74 -4.41 -13.21
N PRO A 81 -19.51 -3.16 -12.75
CA PRO A 81 -20.51 -2.11 -12.92
C PRO A 81 -20.72 -1.80 -14.40
N MET A 82 -21.90 -1.27 -14.78
CA MET A 82 -22.20 -1.00 -16.19
C MET A 82 -21.34 0.10 -16.77
N ALA A 83 -20.88 1.03 -15.92
CA ALA A 83 -20.00 2.09 -16.33
C ALA A 83 -18.59 1.62 -16.72
N ASP A 84 -18.21 0.40 -16.36
CA ASP A 84 -16.88 -0.14 -16.64
C ASP A 84 -16.74 -0.58 -18.10
N GLY A 85 -15.72 -0.07 -18.78
CA GLY A 85 -15.53 -0.23 -20.23
C GLY A 85 -16.14 0.90 -21.08
N LEU A 86 -16.80 1.91 -20.47
CA LEU A 86 -17.48 2.98 -21.21
C LEU A 86 -16.57 4.06 -21.81
N PHE A 87 -15.25 3.92 -21.72
CA PHE A 87 -14.30 4.90 -22.27
C PHE A 87 -14.68 5.32 -23.70
N ALA A 88 -14.89 4.34 -24.57
CA ALA A 88 -15.23 4.58 -25.97
C ALA A 88 -16.55 5.35 -26.15
N TRP A 89 -17.55 5.03 -25.33
CA TRP A 89 -18.84 5.72 -25.36
C TRP A 89 -18.70 7.16 -24.89
N LEU A 90 -17.98 7.43 -23.80
CA LEU A 90 -17.76 8.77 -23.26
C LEU A 90 -17.02 9.66 -24.25
N VAL A 91 -15.96 9.14 -24.88
CA VAL A 91 -15.19 9.86 -25.92
C VAL A 91 -16.08 10.17 -27.13
N HIS A 92 -16.82 9.18 -27.63
CA HIS A 92 -17.73 9.38 -28.76
C HIS A 92 -18.87 10.37 -28.46
N ALA A 93 -19.44 10.29 -27.25
CA ALA A 93 -20.50 11.18 -26.79
C ALA A 93 -20.03 12.64 -26.68
N ARG A 94 -18.81 12.86 -26.15
CA ARG A 94 -18.16 14.17 -26.09
C ARG A 94 -17.99 14.79 -27.47
N GLU A 95 -17.52 14.03 -28.45
CA GLU A 95 -17.24 14.54 -29.80
C GLU A 95 -18.50 14.88 -30.60
N ARG A 96 -19.60 14.14 -30.41
CA ARG A 96 -20.83 14.31 -31.21
C ARG A 96 -21.87 15.26 -30.62
N ASN A 97 -21.70 15.76 -29.40
CA ASN A 97 -22.68 16.59 -28.69
C ASN A 97 -24.08 15.92 -28.68
N LEU A 98 -24.35 15.13 -27.63
CA LEU A 98 -25.43 14.13 -27.47
C LEU A 98 -26.85 14.43 -27.98
N GLN A 99 -27.20 15.66 -28.34
CA GLN A 99 -28.54 16.03 -28.81
C GLN A 99 -29.02 15.28 -30.06
N THR A 100 -28.14 14.55 -30.77
CA THR A 100 -28.49 13.81 -32.00
C THR A 100 -28.34 12.28 -31.90
N LEU A 101 -27.95 11.72 -30.76
CA LEU A 101 -27.84 10.28 -30.56
C LEU A 101 -29.08 9.77 -29.81
N ASP A 102 -29.67 8.65 -30.22
CA ASP A 102 -30.63 7.90 -29.39
C ASP A 102 -29.95 7.61 -28.05
N SER A 103 -30.34 8.36 -27.02
CA SER A 103 -29.43 8.92 -26.00
C SER A 103 -29.22 8.03 -24.76
N ALA A 104 -29.40 6.72 -24.88
CA ALA A 104 -29.22 5.82 -23.75
C ALA A 104 -27.79 5.26 -23.67
N LEU A 105 -27.28 5.15 -22.43
CA LEU A 105 -26.11 4.34 -22.12
C LEU A 105 -26.33 2.92 -22.67
N PRO A 106 -25.37 2.34 -23.42
CA PRO A 106 -25.57 1.04 -24.04
C PRO A 106 -25.78 -0.02 -22.96
N THR A 107 -26.92 -0.68 -22.96
CA THR A 107 -27.21 -1.78 -22.04
C THR A 107 -26.94 -3.13 -22.70
N PRO A 108 -26.32 -4.08 -21.99
CA PRO A 108 -26.22 -5.45 -22.47
C PRO A 108 -27.61 -6.01 -22.81
N ASP A 109 -27.70 -6.68 -23.94
CA ASP A 109 -28.93 -7.34 -24.40
C ASP A 109 -29.12 -8.67 -23.67
N LEU A 110 -30.25 -8.83 -22.97
CA LEU A 110 -30.58 -10.06 -22.25
C LEU A 110 -31.14 -11.16 -23.16
N ASP A 111 -31.64 -10.87 -24.36
CA ASP A 111 -32.33 -11.88 -25.19
C ASP A 111 -31.40 -12.98 -25.72
N ARG A 112 -30.08 -12.85 -25.54
CA ARG A 112 -29.06 -13.80 -26.02
C ARG A 112 -28.07 -14.23 -24.95
N VAL A 113 -28.44 -14.17 -23.66
CA VAL A 113 -27.58 -14.68 -22.57
C VAL A 113 -27.18 -16.14 -22.82
N SER A 114 -28.03 -16.94 -23.49
CA SER A 114 -27.77 -18.36 -23.77
C SER A 114 -26.54 -18.60 -24.66
N GLU A 115 -26.19 -17.64 -25.52
CA GLU A 115 -24.97 -17.69 -26.34
C GLU A 115 -23.69 -17.47 -25.50
N LEU A 116 -23.82 -16.91 -24.30
CA LEU A 116 -22.71 -16.52 -23.42
C LEU A 116 -22.26 -17.63 -22.47
N LEU A 117 -23.07 -18.67 -22.28
CA LEU A 117 -22.73 -19.86 -21.49
C LEU A 117 -21.98 -20.94 -22.30
N ALA A 118 -21.71 -20.68 -23.59
CA ALA A 118 -20.81 -21.47 -24.41
C ALA A 118 -19.40 -21.55 -23.77
N PRO A 119 -18.53 -22.54 -24.13
CA PRO A 119 -17.24 -22.76 -23.46
C PRO A 119 -16.29 -21.54 -23.49
N ASP A 120 -16.59 -20.55 -24.33
CA ASP A 120 -15.92 -19.27 -24.50
C ASP A 120 -16.35 -18.25 -23.42
N ARG A 121 -16.01 -18.54 -22.16
CA ARG A 121 -16.37 -17.83 -20.90
C ARG A 121 -16.42 -16.29 -20.94
N GLN A 122 -17.56 -15.67 -21.25
CA GLN A 122 -17.72 -14.20 -21.17
C GLN A 122 -18.07 -13.74 -19.73
N ALA A 123 -17.27 -14.13 -18.75
CA ALA A 123 -17.56 -13.94 -17.33
C ALA A 123 -17.85 -12.47 -16.97
N GLY A 124 -17.08 -11.51 -17.51
CA GLY A 124 -17.31 -10.07 -17.29
C GLY A 124 -18.65 -9.57 -17.83
N ARG A 125 -19.07 -10.03 -19.02
CA ARG A 125 -20.37 -9.69 -19.60
C ARG A 125 -21.51 -10.29 -18.79
N LEU A 126 -21.38 -11.55 -18.37
CA LEU A 126 -22.34 -12.21 -17.49
C LEU A 126 -22.47 -11.50 -16.14
N ALA A 127 -21.36 -11.09 -15.53
CA ALA A 127 -21.32 -10.33 -14.29
C ALA A 127 -22.07 -8.98 -14.43
N ARG A 128 -21.86 -8.22 -15.52
CA ARG A 128 -22.67 -7.02 -15.81
C ARG A 128 -24.16 -7.38 -15.92
N MET A 129 -24.51 -8.42 -16.66
CA MET A 129 -25.91 -8.83 -16.83
C MET A 129 -26.57 -9.23 -15.50
N GLN A 130 -25.83 -9.83 -14.56
CA GLN A 130 -26.31 -10.09 -13.21
C GLN A 130 -26.63 -8.80 -12.44
N SER A 131 -25.88 -7.72 -12.65
CA SER A 131 -26.22 -6.41 -12.07
C SER A 131 -27.46 -5.80 -12.75
N LEU A 132 -27.63 -5.97 -14.07
CA LEU A 132 -28.81 -5.48 -14.80
C LEU A 132 -30.11 -6.20 -14.40
N ILE A 133 -30.03 -7.51 -14.17
CA ILE A 133 -31.22 -8.35 -14.01
C ILE A 133 -32.04 -7.95 -12.79
N ALA A 134 -31.43 -7.32 -11.78
CA ALA A 134 -32.15 -6.78 -10.62
C ALA A 134 -33.20 -5.72 -11.03
N LEU A 135 -32.94 -4.93 -12.06
CA LEU A 135 -33.87 -3.93 -12.61
C LEU A 135 -34.97 -4.54 -13.49
N GLN A 136 -34.74 -5.75 -14.02
CA GLN A 136 -35.65 -6.42 -14.95
C GLN A 136 -36.38 -7.63 -14.33
N ALA A 137 -36.02 -8.01 -13.10
CA ALA A 137 -36.58 -9.16 -12.40
C ALA A 137 -38.12 -9.22 -12.45
N PRO A 138 -38.90 -8.15 -12.23
CA PRO A 138 -40.36 -8.23 -12.34
C PRO A 138 -40.84 -8.74 -13.71
N GLU A 139 -40.23 -8.27 -14.80
CA GLU A 139 -40.60 -8.66 -16.17
C GLU A 139 -40.23 -10.12 -16.46
N VAL A 140 -39.03 -10.53 -16.09
CA VAL A 140 -38.52 -11.89 -16.29
C VAL A 140 -39.41 -12.93 -15.59
N TRP A 141 -39.74 -12.69 -14.32
CA TRP A 141 -40.58 -13.60 -13.55
C TRP A 141 -42.05 -13.58 -13.98
N ASN A 142 -42.55 -12.45 -14.48
CA ASN A 142 -43.89 -12.38 -15.08
C ASN A 142 -43.97 -13.22 -16.38
N ARG A 143 -42.91 -13.26 -17.20
CA ARG A 143 -42.85 -14.15 -18.38
C ARG A 143 -42.91 -15.62 -17.99
N LEU A 144 -42.22 -16.03 -16.93
CA LEU A 144 -42.35 -17.39 -16.38
C LEU A 144 -43.78 -17.67 -15.90
N ALA A 145 -44.39 -16.76 -15.14
CA ALA A 145 -45.76 -16.93 -14.65
C ALA A 145 -46.76 -17.10 -15.81
N ALA A 146 -46.62 -16.32 -16.88
CA ALA A 146 -47.42 -16.46 -18.10
C ALA A 146 -47.21 -17.83 -18.78
N ARG A 147 -45.95 -18.29 -18.87
CA ARG A 147 -45.61 -19.61 -19.44
C ARG A 147 -46.19 -20.76 -18.59
N LEU A 148 -46.10 -20.69 -17.27
CA LEU A 148 -46.69 -21.69 -16.35
C LEU A 148 -48.23 -21.72 -16.43
N ALA A 149 -48.85 -20.55 -16.49
CA ALA A 149 -50.31 -20.44 -16.65
C ALA A 149 -50.80 -21.09 -17.96
N SER A 150 -50.00 -21.04 -19.03
CA SER A 150 -50.34 -21.64 -20.32
C SER A 150 -50.37 -23.17 -20.32
N VAL A 151 -49.69 -23.82 -19.36
CA VAL A 151 -49.56 -25.29 -19.26
C VAL A 151 -50.52 -25.88 -18.22
N ALA A 152 -51.49 -25.09 -17.74
CA ALA A 152 -52.47 -25.48 -16.71
C ALA A 152 -51.82 -26.01 -15.41
N VAL A 153 -50.63 -25.50 -15.08
CA VAL A 153 -49.95 -25.76 -13.81
C VAL A 153 -50.72 -25.06 -12.68
N VAL A 154 -50.68 -25.66 -11.49
CA VAL A 154 -51.13 -25.09 -10.21
C VAL A 154 -50.64 -23.65 -10.06
N ASP A 155 -51.42 -22.80 -9.38
CA ASP A 155 -51.17 -21.38 -9.09
C ASP A 155 -49.70 -20.93 -9.28
N PRO A 156 -49.34 -20.30 -10.43
CA PRO A 156 -47.97 -19.94 -10.77
C PRO A 156 -47.27 -19.09 -9.69
N ALA A 157 -48.01 -18.24 -8.98
CA ALA A 157 -47.46 -17.41 -7.92
C ALA A 157 -46.98 -18.26 -6.73
N SER A 158 -47.77 -19.26 -6.32
CA SER A 158 -47.40 -20.20 -5.26
C SER A 158 -46.17 -21.04 -5.64
N GLU A 159 -46.05 -21.46 -6.90
CA GLU A 159 -44.89 -22.22 -7.40
C GLU A 159 -43.60 -21.39 -7.44
N ILE A 160 -43.69 -20.11 -7.83
CA ILE A 160 -42.56 -19.19 -7.84
C ILE A 160 -42.12 -18.87 -6.41
N GLU A 161 -43.06 -18.58 -5.51
CA GLU A 161 -42.78 -18.31 -4.09
C GLU A 161 -42.11 -19.51 -3.41
N ALA A 162 -42.56 -20.74 -3.68
CA ALA A 162 -41.93 -21.95 -3.13
C ALA A 162 -40.47 -22.14 -3.60
N TYR A 163 -40.15 -21.75 -4.83
CA TYR A 163 -38.77 -21.76 -5.33
C TYR A 163 -37.90 -20.77 -4.54
N TRP A 164 -38.38 -19.54 -4.37
CA TRP A 164 -37.72 -18.47 -3.63
C TRP A 164 -37.47 -18.83 -2.16
N GLN A 165 -38.44 -19.45 -1.49
CA GLN A 165 -38.29 -19.97 -0.13
C GLN A 165 -37.23 -21.07 -0.03
N THR A 166 -37.08 -21.88 -1.08
CA THR A 166 -36.05 -22.92 -1.14
C THR A 166 -34.67 -22.31 -1.38
N LEU A 167 -34.56 -21.37 -2.31
CA LEU A 167 -33.31 -20.71 -2.69
C LEU A 167 -32.70 -19.90 -1.54
N MET A 168 -33.54 -19.21 -0.76
CA MET A 168 -33.08 -18.34 0.34
C MET A 168 -32.87 -19.04 1.67
N ARG A 169 -33.27 -20.30 1.79
CA ARG A 169 -32.96 -21.08 2.99
C ARG A 169 -31.44 -21.18 3.13
N PRO A 170 -30.85 -20.79 4.27
CA PRO A 170 -29.41 -20.93 4.47
C PRO A 170 -29.00 -22.41 4.35
N PRO A 171 -27.81 -22.70 3.83
CA PRO A 171 -27.32 -24.08 3.79
C PRO A 171 -27.29 -24.65 5.22
N PRO A 172 -27.60 -25.95 5.41
CA PRO A 172 -27.49 -26.56 6.73
C PRO A 172 -26.06 -26.39 7.22
N ALA A 173 -25.88 -25.97 8.48
CA ALA A 173 -24.56 -25.84 9.10
C ALA A 173 -23.81 -27.16 8.90
N GLU A 174 -22.65 -27.11 8.23
CA GLU A 174 -21.82 -28.29 8.07
C GLU A 174 -21.52 -28.87 9.46
N PRO A 175 -21.63 -30.19 9.65
CA PRO A 175 -21.25 -30.79 10.91
C PRO A 175 -19.78 -30.48 11.15
N VAL A 176 -19.49 -29.77 12.24
CA VAL A 176 -18.13 -29.54 12.70
C VAL A 176 -17.51 -30.91 12.91
N GLU A 177 -16.67 -31.36 11.96
CA GLU A 177 -15.80 -32.51 12.17
C GLU A 177 -14.85 -32.12 13.30
N SER A 178 -15.17 -32.60 14.51
CA SER A 178 -14.33 -32.45 15.67
C SER A 178 -13.04 -33.23 15.42
N GLU A 179 -12.00 -32.54 14.97
CA GLU A 179 -10.63 -33.01 15.12
C GLU A 179 -10.32 -33.17 16.61
N LEU A 180 -10.18 -34.41 17.08
CA LEU A 180 -9.27 -34.70 18.19
C LEU A 180 -8.50 -36.00 17.90
N PRO A 181 -7.18 -36.02 18.19
CA PRO A 181 -6.29 -37.13 17.90
C PRO A 181 -6.35 -38.21 19.00
N GLY A 182 -5.85 -39.40 18.67
CA GLY A 182 -5.84 -40.54 19.58
C GLY A 182 -5.04 -40.32 20.87
N ALA A 183 -5.52 -40.94 21.95
CA ALA A 183 -4.70 -41.47 23.03
C ALA A 183 -5.49 -42.58 23.74
N GLU A 184 -4.98 -43.80 23.64
CA GLU A 184 -5.32 -44.95 24.47
C GLU A 184 -4.89 -44.66 25.92
N GLY A 185 -5.66 -45.09 26.93
CA GLY A 185 -5.18 -45.08 28.32
C GLY A 185 -6.24 -45.14 29.42
N GLU A 186 -6.64 -46.37 29.75
CA GLU A 186 -6.89 -46.93 31.10
C GLU A 186 -8.06 -46.49 32.00
N GLU A 187 -8.63 -47.54 32.61
CA GLU A 187 -9.78 -47.67 33.52
C GLU A 187 -9.52 -47.06 34.92
N MET A 188 -10.57 -46.56 35.59
CA MET A 188 -11.09 -47.19 36.84
C MET A 188 -12.33 -46.50 37.46
N ASP A 189 -13.21 -47.40 37.88
CA ASP A 189 -14.46 -47.44 38.64
C ASP A 189 -14.86 -46.43 39.76
N GLU A 190 -16.20 -46.44 39.95
CA GLU A 190 -17.02 -46.42 41.19
C GLU A 190 -17.54 -45.11 41.86
N ALA A 191 -18.79 -44.77 41.47
CA ALA A 191 -20.04 -44.82 42.26
C ALA A 191 -20.30 -43.95 43.52
N ALA A 192 -21.39 -43.14 43.41
CA ALA A 192 -22.54 -42.96 44.33
C ALA A 192 -22.32 -42.24 45.70
N ASP A 193 -23.13 -41.29 46.21
CA ASP A 193 -24.41 -40.63 45.89
C ASP A 193 -24.62 -39.45 46.92
N PRO A 194 -25.80 -38.82 47.15
CA PRO A 194 -26.06 -37.39 46.87
C PRO A 194 -26.36 -36.52 48.12
N GLU A 195 -26.42 -35.18 47.97
CA GLU A 195 -27.26 -34.32 48.83
C GLU A 195 -27.77 -33.05 48.11
N GLU A 196 -28.96 -32.63 48.55
CA GLU A 196 -29.95 -31.76 47.92
C GLU A 196 -29.64 -30.25 47.95
N GLY A 197 -30.20 -29.51 46.98
CA GLY A 197 -30.40 -28.06 47.10
C GLY A 197 -30.69 -27.31 45.79
N ALA A 198 -31.89 -27.45 45.23
CA ALA A 198 -32.44 -26.58 44.18
C ALA A 198 -33.15 -25.34 44.81
N PRO A 199 -33.65 -24.31 44.06
CA PRO A 199 -33.64 -24.11 42.60
C PRO A 199 -33.32 -22.65 42.14
N ALA A 200 -33.03 -22.44 40.85
CA ALA A 200 -33.67 -21.41 39.99
C ALA A 200 -32.92 -21.20 38.65
N THR A 201 -33.56 -21.67 37.58
CA THR A 201 -33.72 -21.01 36.27
C THR A 201 -32.51 -20.36 35.58
N ALA A 202 -31.93 -21.08 34.62
CA ALA A 202 -31.46 -20.49 33.36
C ALA A 202 -31.41 -21.60 32.30
N ALA A 203 -32.56 -21.88 31.71
CA ALA A 203 -32.61 -22.47 30.38
C ALA A 203 -32.34 -21.34 29.37
N ASP A 204 -31.07 -21.06 29.12
CA ASP A 204 -30.58 -20.46 27.89
C ASP A 204 -29.77 -21.58 27.22
N GLY A 205 -30.03 -22.04 26.02
CA GLY A 205 -30.80 -21.50 24.92
C GLY A 205 -30.20 -22.24 23.75
N LEU A 206 -30.67 -23.46 23.51
CA LEU A 206 -30.36 -24.20 22.29
C LEU A 206 -30.85 -23.33 21.13
N SER A 207 -29.92 -22.63 20.49
CA SER A 207 -30.15 -21.76 19.36
C SER A 207 -30.78 -22.58 18.23
N VAL A 208 -32.08 -22.37 18.04
CA VAL A 208 -32.84 -22.80 16.86
C VAL A 208 -32.18 -22.18 15.62
N PRO A 209 -31.76 -22.93 14.59
CA PRO A 209 -31.31 -22.29 13.37
C PRO A 209 -32.48 -22.05 12.39
N ALA A 210 -32.42 -20.85 11.78
CA ALA A 210 -32.80 -20.53 10.41
C ALA A 210 -34.30 -20.36 10.06
N GLY A 211 -34.86 -19.19 10.43
CA GLY A 211 -35.91 -18.56 9.62
C GLY A 211 -35.35 -18.03 8.28
N LEU A 212 -36.22 -17.71 7.33
CA LEU A 212 -35.81 -17.02 6.08
C LEU A 212 -35.18 -15.66 6.40
N PRO A 213 -34.24 -15.16 5.60
CA PRO A 213 -33.71 -13.81 5.77
C PRO A 213 -34.83 -12.78 5.56
N GLU A 214 -35.14 -12.01 6.61
CA GLU A 214 -36.09 -10.92 6.50
C GLU A 214 -35.49 -9.79 5.65
N PRO A 215 -36.23 -9.27 4.64
CA PRO A 215 -35.74 -8.19 3.80
C PRO A 215 -35.65 -6.90 4.60
N GLU A 216 -34.53 -6.20 4.48
CA GLU A 216 -34.30 -4.91 5.11
C GLU A 216 -35.25 -3.83 4.55
N ALA A 217 -35.61 -2.85 5.38
CA ALA A 217 -36.53 -1.77 4.99
C ALA A 217 -36.05 -1.02 3.73
N GLU A 218 -34.74 -0.82 3.62
CA GLU A 218 -34.11 -0.17 2.46
C GLU A 218 -34.20 -1.01 1.18
N ALA A 219 -34.07 -2.34 1.30
CA ALA A 219 -34.21 -3.27 0.17
C ALA A 219 -35.66 -3.33 -0.33
N LEU A 220 -36.64 -3.29 0.60
CA LEU A 220 -38.07 -3.18 0.26
C LEU A 220 -38.39 -1.89 -0.48
N GLU A 221 -37.79 -0.77 -0.06
CA GLU A 221 -38.00 0.51 -0.72
C GLU A 221 -37.48 0.50 -2.17
N GLN A 222 -36.31 -0.12 -2.42
CA GLN A 222 -35.82 -0.30 -3.79
C GLN A 222 -36.67 -1.27 -4.61
N ALA A 223 -37.16 -2.35 -4.01
CA ALA A 223 -38.10 -3.24 -4.67
C ALA A 223 -39.34 -2.48 -5.16
N GLY A 224 -39.87 -1.55 -4.34
CA GLY A 224 -40.95 -0.65 -4.74
C GLY A 224 -40.60 0.22 -5.96
N ARG A 225 -39.38 0.78 -6.01
CA ARG A 225 -38.92 1.58 -7.16
C ARG A 225 -38.76 0.76 -8.43
N VAL A 226 -38.21 -0.45 -8.34
CA VAL A 226 -38.05 -1.36 -9.49
C VAL A 226 -39.41 -1.84 -10.02
N ARG A 227 -40.38 -2.08 -9.13
CA ARG A 227 -41.75 -2.39 -9.57
C ARG A 227 -42.37 -1.24 -10.34
N ARG A 228 -42.29 -0.03 -9.80
CA ARG A 228 -42.72 1.19 -10.48
C ARG A 228 -42.04 1.33 -11.84
N LEU A 229 -40.75 1.03 -11.94
CA LEU A 229 -40.00 1.04 -13.20
C LEU A 229 -40.59 0.07 -14.25
N ALA A 230 -41.01 -1.11 -13.83
CA ALA A 230 -41.64 -2.11 -14.72
C ALA A 230 -43.05 -1.69 -15.19
N GLU A 231 -43.76 -0.88 -14.38
CA GLU A 231 -45.12 -0.40 -14.68
C GLU A 231 -45.16 0.81 -15.61
N LEU A 232 -44.05 1.58 -15.69
CA LEU A 232 -43.97 2.72 -16.59
C LEU A 232 -44.05 2.27 -18.06
N GLU A 233 -44.61 3.11 -18.93
CA GLU A 233 -44.59 2.92 -20.38
C GLU A 233 -43.62 3.89 -21.06
N ASP A 234 -43.49 5.12 -20.55
CA ASP A 234 -42.65 6.15 -21.12
C ASP A 234 -41.15 5.87 -20.93
N ALA A 235 -40.39 5.98 -22.01
CA ALA A 235 -38.97 5.65 -22.04
C ALA A 235 -38.10 6.66 -21.28
N GLN A 236 -38.47 7.95 -21.28
CA GLN A 236 -37.76 9.01 -20.57
C GLN A 236 -38.01 8.90 -19.06
N GLU A 237 -39.24 8.64 -18.63
CA GLU A 237 -39.58 8.39 -17.23
C GLU A 237 -38.86 7.14 -16.71
N LYS A 238 -38.77 6.06 -17.53
CA LYS A 238 -37.96 4.88 -17.20
C LYS A 238 -36.48 5.20 -17.05
N ALA A 239 -35.93 6.00 -17.96
CA ALA A 239 -34.51 6.39 -17.90
C ALA A 239 -34.20 7.23 -16.65
N ALA A 240 -35.06 8.20 -16.32
CA ALA A 240 -34.94 9.02 -15.12
C ALA A 240 -35.03 8.17 -13.85
N LEU A 241 -36.02 7.27 -13.76
CA LEU A 241 -36.16 6.38 -12.59
C LEU A 241 -35.00 5.39 -12.44
N ARG A 242 -34.40 4.91 -13.55
CA ARG A 242 -33.18 4.10 -13.48
C ARG A 242 -32.01 4.91 -12.91
N ALA A 243 -31.83 6.15 -13.36
CA ALA A 243 -30.80 7.03 -12.81
C ALA A 243 -31.02 7.31 -11.31
N GLU A 244 -32.28 7.50 -10.90
CA GLU A 244 -32.67 7.65 -9.48
C GLU A 244 -32.27 6.41 -8.66
N ILE A 245 -32.60 5.21 -9.13
CA ILE A 245 -32.28 3.95 -8.45
C ILE A 245 -30.76 3.82 -8.25
N ILE A 246 -29.96 4.08 -9.29
CA ILE A 246 -28.49 3.97 -9.23
C ILE A 246 -27.90 5.05 -8.30
N ARG A 247 -28.41 6.28 -8.33
CA ARG A 247 -27.99 7.36 -7.41
C ARG A 247 -28.21 6.96 -5.95
N ILE A 248 -29.34 6.33 -5.65
CA ILE A 248 -29.65 5.86 -4.29
C ILE A 248 -28.68 4.74 -3.87
N GLU A 249 -28.38 3.80 -4.77
CA GLU A 249 -27.38 2.76 -4.51
C GLU A 249 -25.97 3.35 -4.27
N ALA A 250 -25.59 4.40 -5.00
CA ALA A 250 -24.34 5.12 -4.76
C ALA A 250 -24.28 5.70 -3.33
N GLY A 251 -25.36 6.33 -2.87
CA GLY A 251 -25.48 6.85 -1.50
C GLY A 251 -25.39 5.75 -0.43
N ARG A 252 -25.96 4.57 -0.70
CA ARG A 252 -25.89 3.41 0.20
C ARG A 252 -24.51 2.78 0.25
N ALA A 253 -23.87 2.61 -0.92
CA ALA A 253 -22.48 2.16 -1.00
C ALA A 253 -21.58 3.08 -0.18
N TRP A 254 -21.74 4.40 -0.32
CA TRP A 254 -21.00 5.37 0.48
C TRP A 254 -21.26 5.20 1.99
N ALA A 255 -22.52 5.03 2.40
CA ALA A 255 -22.90 4.86 3.80
C ALA A 255 -22.33 3.56 4.44
N ARG A 256 -22.23 2.48 3.65
CA ARG A 256 -21.57 1.22 4.08
C ARG A 256 -20.06 1.30 4.07
N GLY A 257 -19.54 2.32 3.39
CA GLY A 257 -18.13 2.57 3.30
C GLY A 257 -17.42 2.01 2.08
N GLU A 258 -18.17 1.73 1.02
CA GLU A 258 -17.67 1.28 -0.27
C GLU A 258 -17.47 2.52 -1.17
N ARG A 259 -16.39 3.27 -0.94
CA ARG A 259 -16.17 4.60 -1.55
C ARG A 259 -15.89 4.45 -3.03
N LEU A 260 -15.13 3.43 -3.40
CA LEU A 260 -14.81 3.15 -4.80
C LEU A 260 -16.05 2.74 -5.59
N ASN A 261 -16.89 1.87 -5.00
CA ASN A 261 -18.18 1.46 -5.59
C ASN A 261 -19.13 2.65 -5.76
N ALA A 262 -19.25 3.51 -4.74
CA ALA A 262 -20.06 4.73 -4.81
C ALA A 262 -19.62 5.68 -5.95
N ALA A 263 -18.32 5.82 -6.19
CA ALA A 263 -17.79 6.62 -7.29
C ALA A 263 -18.17 6.04 -8.67
N TRP A 264 -18.05 4.72 -8.84
CA TRP A 264 -18.47 4.04 -10.07
C TRP A 264 -19.98 4.13 -10.33
N LEU A 265 -20.81 3.96 -9.30
CA LEU A 265 -22.27 4.12 -9.40
C LEU A 265 -22.65 5.57 -9.71
N SER A 266 -21.93 6.55 -9.16
CA SER A 266 -22.14 7.97 -9.46
C SER A 266 -21.79 8.30 -10.91
N LEU A 267 -20.67 7.77 -11.42
CA LEU A 267 -20.29 7.87 -12.83
C LEU A 267 -21.36 7.26 -13.75
N GLU A 268 -21.89 6.09 -13.39
CA GLU A 268 -22.97 5.43 -14.15
C GLU A 268 -24.24 6.29 -14.18
N ALA A 269 -24.70 6.75 -13.01
CA ALA A 269 -25.91 7.56 -12.91
C ALA A 269 -25.78 8.87 -13.68
N LEU A 270 -24.65 9.58 -13.57
CA LEU A 270 -24.39 10.80 -14.35
C LEU A 270 -24.35 10.54 -15.84
N SER A 271 -23.70 9.45 -16.26
CA SER A 271 -23.67 9.04 -17.67
C SER A 271 -25.08 8.81 -18.21
N ARG A 272 -26.00 8.22 -17.42
CA ARG A 272 -27.41 8.08 -17.81
C ARG A 272 -28.18 9.40 -17.82
N ILE A 273 -27.93 10.28 -16.85
CA ILE A 273 -28.57 11.60 -16.76
C ILE A 273 -28.27 12.44 -18.02
N THR A 274 -27.06 12.33 -18.58
CA THR A 274 -26.71 13.05 -19.82
C THR A 274 -27.63 12.75 -21.01
N GLY A 275 -28.30 11.60 -20.99
CA GLY A 275 -29.20 11.13 -22.03
C GLY A 275 -30.66 11.58 -21.87
N LEU A 276 -31.00 12.23 -20.77
CA LEU A 276 -32.36 12.67 -20.48
C LEU A 276 -32.71 13.93 -21.27
N GLU A 277 -33.98 14.08 -21.67
CA GLU A 277 -34.47 15.32 -22.27
C GLU A 277 -34.43 16.50 -21.29
N ALA A 278 -34.62 16.24 -20.00
CA ALA A 278 -34.62 17.23 -18.92
C ALA A 278 -33.70 16.80 -17.76
N PRO A 279 -32.36 16.90 -17.92
CA PRO A 279 -31.40 16.37 -16.94
C PRO A 279 -31.35 17.14 -15.62
N ALA A 280 -31.80 18.40 -15.61
CA ALA A 280 -31.49 19.36 -14.54
C ALA A 280 -31.93 18.91 -13.14
N SER A 281 -33.11 18.29 -12.99
CA SER A 281 -33.62 17.84 -11.68
C SER A 281 -32.80 16.69 -11.10
N GLU A 282 -32.55 15.65 -11.90
CA GLU A 282 -31.75 14.49 -11.47
C GLU A 282 -30.28 14.87 -11.27
N ALA A 283 -29.76 15.76 -12.11
CA ALA A 283 -28.40 16.30 -11.96
C ALA A 283 -28.23 17.10 -10.66
N ALA A 284 -29.21 17.94 -10.29
CA ALA A 284 -29.18 18.67 -9.03
C ALA A 284 -29.22 17.74 -7.80
N ALA A 285 -30.01 16.65 -7.87
CA ALA A 285 -30.04 15.64 -6.82
C ALA A 285 -28.70 14.89 -6.72
N MET A 286 -28.01 14.66 -7.84
CA MET A 286 -26.68 14.06 -7.86
C MET A 286 -25.62 15.02 -7.29
N ALA A 287 -25.64 16.30 -7.67
CA ALA A 287 -24.71 17.30 -7.15
C ALA A 287 -24.80 17.39 -5.61
N ALA A 288 -26.02 17.41 -5.05
CA ALA A 288 -26.22 17.39 -3.60
C ALA A 288 -25.69 16.13 -2.92
N LEU A 289 -25.79 14.97 -3.57
CA LEU A 289 -25.21 13.72 -3.07
C LEU A 289 -23.68 13.79 -3.08
N LEU A 290 -23.07 14.22 -4.18
CA LEU A 290 -21.62 14.31 -4.33
C LEU A 290 -21.00 15.37 -3.41
N GLU A 291 -21.67 16.49 -3.16
CA GLU A 291 -21.27 17.47 -2.15
C GLU A 291 -21.15 16.82 -0.76
N SER A 292 -22.08 15.91 -0.43
CA SER A 292 -22.03 15.17 0.84
C SER A 292 -20.87 14.18 0.92
N PHE A 293 -20.41 13.64 -0.22
CA PHE A 293 -19.23 12.78 -0.31
C PHE A 293 -17.95 13.60 -0.16
N SER A 294 -17.87 14.72 -0.87
CA SER A 294 -16.75 15.68 -0.83
C SER A 294 -16.54 16.30 0.57
N ALA A 295 -17.54 16.26 1.45
CA ALA A 295 -17.42 16.70 2.84
C ALA A 295 -16.56 15.77 3.72
N GLU A 296 -16.29 14.53 3.29
CA GLU A 296 -15.41 13.63 4.03
C GLU A 296 -13.96 14.14 4.04
N PRO A 297 -13.21 14.00 5.16
CA PRO A 297 -11.82 14.44 5.20
C PRO A 297 -11.01 13.78 4.08
N GLY A 298 -10.42 14.58 3.18
CA GLY A 298 -9.71 14.07 2.01
C GLY A 298 -8.56 13.09 2.32
N ARG A 299 -8.07 13.04 3.57
CA ARG A 299 -7.14 11.98 4.02
C ARG A 299 -7.77 10.59 3.96
N ASN A 300 -9.03 10.41 4.35
CA ASN A 300 -9.71 9.12 4.31
C ASN A 300 -9.87 8.64 2.86
N LEU A 301 -10.29 9.52 1.97
CA LEU A 301 -10.44 9.21 0.55
C LEU A 301 -9.10 8.80 -0.09
N ARG A 302 -8.01 9.48 0.29
CA ARG A 302 -6.66 9.13 -0.18
C ARG A 302 -6.12 7.82 0.39
N GLN A 303 -6.74 7.25 1.42
CA GLN A 303 -6.40 5.89 1.87
C GLN A 303 -6.93 4.83 0.89
N THR A 304 -8.11 5.06 0.29
CA THR A 304 -8.66 4.20 -0.76
C THR A 304 -7.94 4.41 -2.10
N ASP A 305 -7.80 5.66 -2.55
CA ASP A 305 -7.03 6.00 -3.73
C ASP A 305 -6.59 7.46 -3.66
N SER A 306 -5.31 7.75 -3.91
CA SER A 306 -4.79 9.12 -3.92
C SER A 306 -5.52 10.09 -4.85
N ASP A 307 -6.10 9.61 -5.95
CA ASP A 307 -6.86 10.41 -6.92
C ASP A 307 -8.36 10.49 -6.61
N LEU A 308 -8.88 9.74 -5.64
CA LEU A 308 -10.32 9.71 -5.33
C LEU A 308 -10.92 11.09 -5.04
N PRO A 309 -10.26 12.00 -4.29
CA PRO A 309 -10.79 13.36 -4.12
C PRO A 309 -10.95 14.12 -5.45
N ALA A 310 -10.01 13.95 -6.38
CA ALA A 310 -10.08 14.59 -7.70
C ALA A 310 -11.19 13.96 -8.56
N ILE A 311 -11.36 12.64 -8.49
CA ILE A 311 -12.44 11.93 -9.17
C ILE A 311 -13.80 12.45 -8.70
N LEU A 312 -14.03 12.54 -7.39
CA LEU A 312 -15.30 13.03 -6.85
C LEU A 312 -15.58 14.48 -7.26
N ALA A 313 -14.56 15.34 -7.28
CA ALA A 313 -14.70 16.71 -7.77
C ALA A 313 -15.13 16.75 -9.25
N LEU A 314 -14.53 15.94 -10.12
CA LEU A 314 -14.92 15.85 -11.54
C LEU A 314 -16.37 15.38 -11.71
N LEU A 315 -16.81 14.40 -10.89
CA LEU A 315 -18.20 13.94 -10.91
C LEU A 315 -19.17 15.04 -10.42
N GLU A 316 -18.78 15.80 -9.39
CA GLU A 316 -19.56 16.92 -8.87
C GLU A 316 -19.68 18.03 -9.91
N ASP A 317 -18.58 18.40 -10.57
CA ASP A 317 -18.55 19.38 -11.66
C ASP A 317 -19.40 18.91 -12.86
N ALA A 318 -19.37 17.62 -13.20
CA ALA A 318 -20.25 17.05 -14.21
C ALA A 318 -21.74 17.21 -13.83
N ALA A 319 -22.09 16.94 -12.57
CA ALA A 319 -23.45 17.10 -12.07
C ALA A 319 -23.92 18.57 -12.13
N LEU A 320 -23.06 19.51 -11.71
CA LEU A 320 -23.34 20.94 -11.75
C LEU A 320 -23.51 21.46 -13.18
N ASN A 321 -22.67 21.00 -14.11
CA ASN A 321 -22.80 21.33 -15.53
C ASN A 321 -24.13 20.84 -16.11
N LEU A 322 -24.57 19.62 -15.77
CA LEU A 322 -25.87 19.06 -16.21
C LEU A 322 -27.07 19.76 -15.57
N ALA A 323 -26.92 20.31 -14.35
CA ALA A 323 -27.96 21.08 -13.67
C ALA A 323 -28.12 22.51 -14.24
N GLY A 324 -27.12 22.99 -14.99
CA GLY A 324 -27.08 24.32 -15.61
C GLY A 324 -27.83 24.43 -16.94
N GLU A 325 -27.34 25.29 -17.84
CA GLU A 325 -27.92 25.52 -19.17
C GLU A 325 -27.49 24.44 -20.21
N ALA A 326 -28.15 24.37 -21.37
CA ALA A 326 -27.96 23.32 -22.39
C ALA A 326 -26.52 23.14 -22.93
N ALA A 327 -25.64 24.15 -22.80
CA ALA A 327 -24.22 24.03 -23.12
C ALA A 327 -23.43 23.14 -22.13
N GLY A 328 -24.04 22.79 -20.99
CA GLY A 328 -23.43 22.00 -19.91
C GLY A 328 -23.23 20.52 -20.21
N VAL A 329 -23.99 19.91 -21.14
CA VAL A 329 -23.89 18.47 -21.43
C VAL A 329 -22.51 18.10 -22.01
N ALA A 330 -21.98 18.91 -22.93
CA ALA A 330 -20.67 18.66 -23.53
C ALA A 330 -19.53 18.83 -22.51
N ALA A 331 -19.64 19.81 -21.61
CA ALA A 331 -18.69 20.00 -20.51
C ALA A 331 -18.75 18.83 -19.53
N ALA A 332 -19.96 18.42 -19.11
CA ALA A 332 -20.14 17.26 -18.24
C ALA A 332 -19.56 15.98 -18.85
N MET A 333 -19.70 15.79 -20.17
CA MET A 333 -19.08 14.64 -20.85
C MET A 333 -17.55 14.64 -20.83
N ALA A 334 -16.92 15.82 -20.90
CA ALA A 334 -15.48 15.93 -20.73
C ALA A 334 -15.07 15.54 -19.29
N GLU A 335 -15.77 16.07 -18.28
CA GLU A 335 -15.51 15.73 -16.87
C GLU A 335 -15.72 14.23 -16.58
N LEU A 336 -16.77 13.61 -17.13
CA LEU A 336 -17.03 12.17 -16.98
C LEU A 336 -15.95 11.32 -17.67
N ALA A 337 -15.46 11.73 -18.84
CA ALA A 337 -14.36 11.05 -19.52
C ALA A 337 -13.06 11.12 -18.71
N ASP A 338 -12.77 12.27 -18.09
CA ASP A 338 -11.59 12.45 -17.25
C ASP A 338 -11.71 11.70 -15.92
N ALA A 339 -12.91 11.67 -15.32
CA ALA A 339 -13.20 10.84 -14.15
C ALA A 339 -12.99 9.35 -14.46
N TYR A 340 -13.48 8.87 -15.61
CA TYR A 340 -13.22 7.50 -16.08
C TYR A 340 -11.73 7.25 -16.28
N ALA A 341 -11.00 8.17 -16.93
CA ALA A 341 -9.56 8.01 -17.18
C ALA A 341 -8.76 7.84 -15.88
N ARG A 342 -9.13 8.55 -14.82
CA ARG A 342 -8.52 8.41 -13.48
C ARG A 342 -8.92 7.11 -12.79
N LEU A 343 -10.22 6.76 -12.79
CA LEU A 343 -10.74 5.55 -12.15
C LEU A 343 -10.19 4.27 -12.80
N ALA A 344 -10.28 4.19 -14.13
CA ALA A 344 -10.08 2.96 -14.89
C ALA A 344 -8.68 2.81 -15.50
N LEU A 345 -8.12 3.92 -16.00
CA LEU A 345 -6.85 3.92 -16.76
C LEU A 345 -5.69 4.47 -15.93
N PHE A 346 -6.00 5.03 -14.76
CA PHE A 346 -5.07 5.74 -13.90
C PHE A 346 -4.24 6.80 -14.64
N ALA A 347 -4.89 7.48 -15.59
CA ALA A 347 -4.34 8.61 -16.31
C ALA A 347 -4.88 9.92 -15.71
N GLY A 348 -4.14 11.02 -15.86
CA GLY A 348 -4.56 12.31 -15.31
C GLY A 348 -5.84 12.87 -15.95
N ASP A 349 -6.06 12.57 -17.22
CA ASP A 349 -7.25 12.95 -18.00
C ASP A 349 -7.35 12.06 -19.25
N ALA A 350 -8.49 12.10 -19.95
CA ALA A 350 -8.70 11.34 -21.17
C ALA A 350 -7.86 11.88 -22.35
N ALA A 351 -7.56 13.17 -22.36
CA ALA A 351 -6.77 13.81 -23.42
C ALA A 351 -5.33 13.28 -23.45
N TYR A 352 -4.74 12.96 -22.31
CA TYR A 352 -3.40 12.36 -22.17
C TYR A 352 -3.24 11.09 -23.00
N TYR A 353 -4.30 10.28 -23.11
CA TYR A 353 -4.31 9.09 -23.94
C TYR A 353 -4.54 9.42 -25.42
N LEU A 354 -5.54 10.27 -25.72
CA LEU A 354 -6.01 10.55 -27.08
C LEU A 354 -5.09 11.45 -27.90
N ASP A 355 -4.41 12.42 -27.27
CA ASP A 355 -3.61 13.44 -27.95
C ASP A 355 -2.16 13.03 -28.22
N GLN A 356 -1.87 11.74 -28.19
CA GLN A 356 -0.55 11.22 -28.53
C GLN A 356 -0.32 11.15 -30.04
N PRO A 357 0.90 11.44 -30.54
CA PRO A 357 1.22 11.43 -31.98
C PRO A 357 0.91 10.09 -32.68
N VAL A 358 1.08 8.97 -31.97
CA VAL A 358 0.82 7.63 -32.51
C VAL A 358 -0.65 7.41 -32.90
N ARG A 359 -1.58 8.26 -32.42
CA ARG A 359 -3.02 8.18 -32.69
C ARG A 359 -3.50 9.19 -33.74
N GLU A 360 -2.60 9.82 -34.49
CA GLU A 360 -2.99 10.76 -35.55
C GLU A 360 -3.89 10.10 -36.59
N ASP A 361 -3.59 8.86 -37.01
CA ASP A 361 -4.41 8.10 -37.95
C ASP A 361 -5.81 7.76 -37.42
N LEU A 362 -5.90 7.41 -36.12
CA LEU A 362 -7.17 7.15 -35.44
C LEU A 362 -8.01 8.44 -35.38
N ARG A 363 -7.42 9.54 -34.91
CA ARG A 363 -8.11 10.84 -34.83
C ARG A 363 -8.53 11.33 -36.21
N ALA A 364 -7.69 11.18 -37.24
CA ALA A 364 -8.04 11.54 -38.61
C ALA A 364 -9.20 10.69 -39.15
N ALA A 365 -9.21 9.38 -38.87
CA ALA A 365 -10.31 8.51 -39.26
C ALA A 365 -11.62 8.91 -38.57
N VAL A 366 -11.58 9.10 -37.25
CA VAL A 366 -12.74 9.55 -36.46
C VAL A 366 -13.26 10.91 -36.92
N ALA A 367 -12.37 11.89 -37.14
CA ALA A 367 -12.72 13.22 -37.68
C ALA A 367 -13.31 13.15 -39.10
N SER A 368 -12.85 12.21 -39.93
CA SER A 368 -13.43 11.99 -41.26
C SER A 368 -14.80 11.29 -41.23
N CYS A 369 -15.09 10.61 -40.12
CA CYS A 369 -16.32 9.87 -39.83
C CYS A 369 -17.32 10.67 -38.97
N THR A 370 -17.02 11.94 -38.64
CA THR A 370 -17.96 12.85 -38.00
C THR A 370 -18.70 13.62 -39.10
N ALA A 371 -20.00 13.33 -39.24
CA ALA A 371 -20.85 14.08 -40.17
C ALA A 371 -20.95 15.54 -39.72
N ASP A 372 -20.97 16.48 -40.66
CA ASP A 372 -21.24 17.89 -40.36
C ASP A 372 -22.59 17.99 -39.62
N PRO A 373 -22.64 18.54 -38.39
CA PRO A 373 -23.88 18.68 -37.63
C PRO A 373 -24.91 19.57 -38.35
N LEU A 374 -24.50 20.33 -39.38
CA LEU A 374 -25.38 21.11 -40.25
C LEU A 374 -25.88 20.34 -41.49
N LEU A 375 -25.46 19.10 -41.68
CA LEU A 375 -25.90 18.26 -42.80
C LEU A 375 -27.39 17.88 -42.65
N VAL A 376 -28.26 18.64 -43.29
CA VAL A 376 -29.70 18.35 -43.36
C VAL A 376 -29.95 17.35 -44.49
N GLY A 377 -30.16 16.09 -44.16
CA GLY A 377 -30.52 15.03 -45.11
C GLY A 377 -29.66 13.77 -44.97
N PRO A 378 -29.92 12.73 -45.78
CA PRO A 378 -29.22 11.48 -45.63
C PRO A 378 -27.74 11.57 -46.03
N LEU A 379 -26.84 11.03 -45.19
CA LEU A 379 -25.41 10.89 -45.49
C LEU A 379 -25.19 10.31 -46.90
N PRO A 380 -24.37 10.96 -47.77
CA PRO A 380 -24.03 10.43 -49.08
C PRO A 380 -23.35 9.06 -48.96
N ARG A 381 -23.73 8.13 -49.85
CA ARG A 381 -23.18 6.77 -49.88
C ARG A 381 -21.64 6.76 -49.95
N GLU A 382 -21.05 7.63 -50.74
CA GLU A 382 -19.58 7.73 -50.88
C GLU A 382 -18.88 8.13 -49.58
N VAL A 383 -19.49 9.03 -48.79
CA VAL A 383 -18.96 9.46 -47.48
C VAL A 383 -19.09 8.31 -46.48
N PHE A 384 -20.24 7.63 -46.51
CA PHE A 384 -20.50 6.47 -45.67
C PHE A 384 -19.51 5.32 -45.94
N GLU A 385 -19.34 4.91 -47.20
CA GLU A 385 -18.44 3.84 -47.61
C GLU A 385 -16.97 4.19 -47.33
N ARG A 386 -16.54 5.42 -47.61
CA ARG A 386 -15.16 5.85 -47.32
C ARG A 386 -14.82 5.79 -45.83
N CYS A 387 -15.73 6.25 -44.97
CA CYS A 387 -15.54 6.16 -43.53
C CYS A 387 -15.47 4.69 -43.09
N LEU A 388 -16.41 3.84 -43.54
CA LEU A 388 -16.40 2.42 -43.19
C LEU A 388 -15.12 1.72 -43.64
N GLU A 389 -14.64 1.99 -44.86
CA GLU A 389 -13.39 1.40 -45.36
C GLU A 389 -12.20 1.80 -44.50
N ARG A 390 -12.15 3.06 -44.05
CA ARG A 390 -11.08 3.54 -43.17
C ARG A 390 -11.14 2.91 -41.78
N LEU A 391 -12.32 2.80 -41.18
CA LEU A 391 -12.49 2.15 -39.87
C LEU A 391 -12.09 0.68 -39.93
N VAL A 392 -12.46 -0.03 -41.00
CA VAL A 392 -12.09 -1.44 -41.20
C VAL A 392 -10.60 -1.61 -41.45
N GLU A 393 -9.97 -0.73 -42.22
CA GLU A 393 -8.51 -0.74 -42.41
C GLU A 393 -7.77 -0.64 -41.06
N LEU A 394 -8.21 0.27 -40.19
CA LEU A 394 -7.65 0.44 -38.85
C LEU A 394 -7.83 -0.82 -38.00
N MET A 395 -9.06 -1.32 -37.87
CA MET A 395 -9.37 -2.49 -37.05
C MET A 395 -8.67 -3.77 -37.55
N SER A 396 -8.39 -3.90 -38.84
CA SER A 396 -7.74 -5.09 -39.39
C SER A 396 -6.22 -5.11 -39.31
N THR A 397 -5.55 -3.95 -39.28
CA THR A 397 -4.09 -3.91 -39.57
C THR A 397 -3.26 -3.01 -38.67
N GLN A 398 -3.88 -2.21 -37.82
CA GLN A 398 -3.20 -1.10 -37.15
C GLN A 398 -3.12 -1.26 -35.64
N LEU A 399 -4.08 -1.94 -35.02
CA LEU A 399 -4.25 -1.93 -33.56
C LEU A 399 -3.16 -2.69 -32.80
N GLY A 400 -2.51 -3.68 -33.44
CA GLY A 400 -1.40 -4.45 -32.87
C GLY A 400 0.00 -4.01 -33.28
N ARG A 401 0.15 -2.78 -33.80
CA ARG A 401 1.47 -2.24 -34.16
C ARG A 401 2.36 -2.00 -32.93
N GLU A 402 3.66 -2.18 -33.07
CA GLU A 402 4.64 -1.99 -31.99
C GLU A 402 4.58 -0.58 -31.39
N GLU A 403 4.26 0.46 -32.18
CA GLU A 403 4.13 1.81 -31.65
C GLU A 403 2.94 1.96 -30.69
N LEU A 404 1.91 1.11 -30.85
CA LEU A 404 0.65 1.13 -30.10
C LEU A 404 0.55 0.13 -28.96
N VAL A 405 1.25 -1.00 -29.03
CA VAL A 405 1.24 -2.03 -27.97
C VAL A 405 2.63 -2.36 -27.41
N GLY A 406 3.69 -1.78 -27.96
CA GLY A 406 5.09 -2.04 -27.60
C GLY A 406 5.70 -3.24 -28.32
N ASP A 407 7.03 -3.30 -28.37
CA ASP A 407 7.78 -4.46 -28.87
C ASP A 407 7.87 -5.54 -27.77
N GLY A 408 7.30 -6.71 -28.04
CA GLY A 408 7.27 -7.86 -27.15
C GLY A 408 8.58 -8.65 -27.07
N ASP A 409 9.63 -8.26 -27.81
CA ASP A 409 10.98 -8.84 -27.74
C ASP A 409 11.98 -7.96 -26.96
N GLY A 410 11.55 -6.77 -26.51
CA GLY A 410 12.32 -5.88 -25.63
C GLY A 410 12.82 -4.61 -26.32
N PRO A 411 13.93 -3.99 -25.87
CA PRO A 411 14.88 -4.45 -24.84
C PRO A 411 14.38 -4.31 -23.39
N TYR A 412 14.67 -5.30 -22.54
CA TYR A 412 14.19 -5.38 -21.15
C TYR A 412 15.06 -4.71 -20.08
N SER A 413 15.75 -3.62 -20.42
CA SER A 413 16.53 -2.88 -19.42
C SER A 413 15.62 -2.09 -18.45
N ALA A 414 16.09 -1.87 -17.21
CA ALA A 414 15.33 -1.08 -16.22
C ALA A 414 15.02 0.35 -16.70
N LEU A 415 15.93 0.98 -17.44
CA LEU A 415 15.70 2.31 -18.03
C LEU A 415 14.56 2.29 -19.05
N PHE A 416 14.52 1.26 -19.90
CA PHE A 416 13.46 1.10 -20.89
C PHE A 416 12.13 0.79 -20.21
N LEU A 417 12.11 -0.13 -19.24
CA LEU A 417 10.92 -0.44 -18.44
C LEU A 417 10.32 0.83 -17.83
N ARG A 418 11.11 1.71 -17.19
CA ARG A 418 10.60 2.97 -16.62
C ARG A 418 9.96 3.89 -17.64
N ARG A 419 10.53 3.95 -18.86
CA ARG A 419 9.94 4.73 -19.95
C ARG A 419 8.58 4.16 -20.36
N GLU A 420 8.50 2.83 -20.52
CA GLU A 420 7.26 2.17 -20.92
C GLU A 420 6.18 2.22 -19.83
N MET A 421 6.57 2.12 -18.55
CA MET A 421 5.66 2.28 -17.43
C MET A 421 5.11 3.72 -17.27
N GLY A 422 5.69 4.71 -17.95
CA GLY A 422 5.17 6.09 -17.96
C GLY A 422 3.94 6.28 -18.84
N LEU A 423 3.58 5.28 -19.65
CA LEU A 423 2.44 5.29 -20.54
C LEU A 423 1.29 4.46 -19.97
N VAL A 424 0.09 4.57 -20.56
CA VAL A 424 -1.07 3.76 -20.14
C VAL A 424 -0.76 2.29 -20.47
N SER A 425 -1.02 1.37 -19.54
CA SER A 425 -0.63 -0.06 -19.67
C SER A 425 -0.97 -0.69 -21.01
N TRP A 426 -2.18 -0.40 -21.51
CA TRP A 426 -2.74 -0.94 -22.74
C TRP A 426 -1.98 -0.46 -23.99
N GLN A 427 -1.23 0.64 -23.89
CA GLN A 427 -0.33 1.12 -24.94
C GLN A 427 0.96 0.30 -25.02
N ARG A 428 1.28 -0.47 -23.99
CA ARG A 428 2.54 -1.22 -23.84
C ARG A 428 2.32 -2.67 -23.45
N ALA A 429 1.13 -3.21 -23.75
CA ALA A 429 0.72 -4.53 -23.33
C ALA A 429 1.66 -5.64 -23.81
N ALA A 430 2.05 -5.63 -25.10
CA ALA A 430 2.98 -6.61 -25.65
C ALA A 430 4.38 -6.50 -25.03
N TYR A 431 4.90 -5.28 -24.85
CA TYR A 431 6.18 -5.06 -24.16
C TYR A 431 6.13 -5.55 -22.70
N LEU A 432 5.06 -5.23 -21.97
CA LEU A 432 4.91 -5.60 -20.55
C LEU A 432 4.81 -7.12 -20.38
N ASP A 433 4.12 -7.83 -21.26
CA ASP A 433 4.06 -9.29 -21.26
C ASP A 433 5.40 -9.93 -21.62
N GLY A 434 6.10 -9.39 -22.63
CA GLY A 434 7.45 -9.82 -22.97
C GLY A 434 8.42 -9.63 -21.79
N HIS A 435 8.33 -8.47 -21.12
CA HIS A 435 9.13 -8.18 -19.93
C HIS A 435 8.79 -9.12 -18.76
N LEU A 436 7.51 -9.39 -18.52
CA LEU A 436 7.05 -10.33 -17.50
C LEU A 436 7.59 -11.73 -17.77
N ASN A 437 7.51 -12.21 -19.01
CA ASN A 437 8.00 -13.51 -19.44
C ASN A 437 9.52 -13.63 -19.21
N TRP A 438 10.27 -12.60 -19.60
CA TRP A 438 11.72 -12.51 -19.35
C TRP A 438 12.05 -12.50 -17.86
N LEU A 439 11.38 -11.65 -17.08
CA LEU A 439 11.63 -11.49 -15.64
C LEU A 439 11.34 -12.78 -14.86
N LEU A 440 10.27 -13.49 -15.23
CA LEU A 440 9.87 -14.74 -14.61
C LEU A 440 10.62 -15.96 -15.16
N GLY A 441 11.51 -15.76 -16.14
CA GLY A 441 12.27 -16.84 -16.80
C GLY A 441 11.37 -17.89 -17.45
N SER A 442 10.19 -17.49 -17.90
CA SER A 442 9.22 -18.36 -18.56
C SER A 442 9.42 -18.35 -20.08
N SER A 443 8.84 -19.35 -20.74
CA SER A 443 8.81 -19.46 -22.20
C SER A 443 7.37 -19.54 -22.70
N CYS A 444 6.48 -18.81 -22.05
CA CYS A 444 5.07 -18.75 -22.42
C CYS A 444 4.91 -17.90 -23.67
N THR A 445 3.99 -18.28 -24.55
CA THR A 445 3.67 -17.50 -25.75
C THR A 445 2.81 -16.32 -25.34
N ALA A 446 3.31 -15.10 -25.52
CA ALA A 446 2.55 -13.89 -25.24
C ALA A 446 1.39 -13.71 -26.23
N PRO A 447 0.30 -13.04 -25.83
CA PRO A 447 -0.85 -12.80 -26.70
C PRO A 447 -0.51 -11.90 -27.88
N SER A 448 -1.21 -12.11 -29.00
CA SER A 448 -1.22 -11.14 -30.09
C SER A 448 -2.11 -9.94 -29.71
N TRP A 449 -1.50 -8.94 -29.08
CA TRP A 449 -2.21 -7.76 -28.59
C TRP A 449 -2.72 -6.88 -29.72
N GLU A 450 -4.02 -6.66 -29.78
CA GLU A 450 -4.63 -5.46 -30.39
C GLU A 450 -4.91 -4.45 -29.28
N ASN A 451 -4.64 -3.16 -29.48
CA ASN A 451 -4.86 -2.12 -28.46
C ASN A 451 -6.36 -2.03 -28.07
N PRO A 452 -6.75 -2.41 -26.85
CA PRO A 452 -8.18 -2.60 -26.60
C PRO A 452 -8.98 -1.32 -26.35
N LEU A 453 -8.33 -0.24 -25.94
CA LEU A 453 -8.97 1.08 -25.87
C LEU A 453 -9.33 1.56 -27.28
N GLU A 454 -8.40 1.44 -28.23
CA GLU A 454 -8.65 1.80 -29.64
C GLU A 454 -9.63 0.86 -30.31
N TRP A 455 -9.56 -0.43 -29.99
CA TRP A 455 -10.53 -1.42 -30.43
C TRP A 455 -11.95 -1.05 -30.00
N SER A 456 -12.13 -0.70 -28.72
CA SER A 456 -13.43 -0.27 -28.18
C SER A 456 -13.93 1.03 -28.82
N LEU A 457 -13.04 2.00 -29.05
CA LEU A 457 -13.35 3.25 -29.75
C LEU A 457 -13.85 2.96 -31.16
N LEU A 458 -13.09 2.21 -31.96
CA LEU A 458 -13.44 1.91 -33.34
C LEU A 458 -14.73 1.09 -33.44
N ALA A 459 -14.94 0.12 -32.55
CA ALA A 459 -16.19 -0.65 -32.49
C ALA A 459 -17.40 0.24 -32.18
N GLN A 460 -17.26 1.21 -31.26
CA GLN A 460 -18.30 2.19 -30.94
C GLN A 460 -18.61 3.11 -32.13
N TYR A 461 -17.57 3.66 -32.76
CA TYR A 461 -17.73 4.51 -33.94
C TYR A 461 -18.40 3.76 -35.09
N LEU A 462 -17.98 2.50 -35.33
CA LEU A 462 -18.56 1.64 -36.35
C LEU A 462 -20.04 1.36 -36.06
N ALA A 463 -20.39 0.95 -34.83
CA ALA A 463 -21.77 0.72 -34.42
C ALA A 463 -22.66 1.95 -34.60
N SER A 464 -22.18 3.11 -34.15
CA SER A 464 -22.89 4.38 -34.28
C SER A 464 -22.99 4.91 -35.72
N TRP A 465 -22.06 4.53 -36.60
CA TRP A 465 -22.12 4.93 -38.01
C TRP A 465 -23.08 4.05 -38.81
N VAL A 466 -23.02 2.73 -38.62
CA VAL A 466 -23.89 1.76 -39.32
C VAL A 466 -25.36 2.03 -39.05
N SER A 467 -25.74 2.38 -37.81
CA SER A 467 -27.13 2.69 -37.46
C SER A 467 -27.72 3.86 -38.27
N GLN A 468 -26.91 4.77 -38.81
CA GLN A 468 -27.38 5.92 -39.59
C GLN A 468 -27.79 5.55 -41.03
N ARG A 469 -27.16 4.52 -41.62
CA ARG A 469 -27.44 4.02 -42.97
C ARG A 469 -27.29 2.50 -43.07
N PRO A 470 -28.14 1.72 -42.40
CA PRO A 470 -27.87 0.30 -42.26
C PRO A 470 -28.06 -0.49 -43.58
N VAL A 471 -28.78 0.06 -44.57
CA VAL A 471 -28.93 -0.49 -45.94
C VAL A 471 -27.61 -0.60 -46.70
N PHE A 472 -26.64 0.27 -46.42
CA PHE A 472 -25.33 0.20 -47.06
C PHE A 472 -24.38 -0.79 -46.37
N PHE A 473 -24.78 -1.31 -45.21
CA PHE A 473 -24.01 -2.28 -44.43
C PHE A 473 -24.40 -3.74 -44.74
N ASP A 474 -25.53 -3.98 -45.42
CA ASP A 474 -26.00 -5.32 -45.81
C ASP A 474 -25.26 -5.89 -47.05
N SER A 475 -23.93 -5.95 -46.98
CA SER A 475 -23.11 -6.62 -47.99
C SER A 475 -22.40 -7.83 -47.37
N PRO A 476 -22.17 -8.92 -48.14
CA PRO A 476 -21.37 -10.05 -47.68
C PRO A 476 -19.99 -9.63 -47.17
N ARG A 477 -19.38 -8.63 -47.80
CA ARG A 477 -18.08 -8.05 -47.40
C ARG A 477 -18.11 -7.53 -45.96
N TRP A 478 -19.15 -6.81 -45.56
CA TRP A 478 -19.24 -6.23 -44.21
C TRP A 478 -19.57 -7.27 -43.14
N ARG A 479 -20.41 -8.25 -43.48
CA ARG A 479 -20.66 -9.41 -42.59
C ARG A 479 -19.38 -10.18 -42.30
N GLU A 480 -18.60 -10.46 -43.35
CA GLU A 480 -17.31 -11.12 -43.21
C GLU A 480 -16.33 -10.28 -42.35
N ALA A 481 -16.28 -8.96 -42.55
CA ALA A 481 -15.43 -8.06 -41.76
C ALA A 481 -15.78 -8.08 -40.27
N VAL A 482 -17.07 -7.91 -39.91
CA VAL A 482 -17.51 -7.96 -38.50
C VAL A 482 -17.23 -9.32 -37.87
N ASP A 483 -17.40 -10.41 -38.63
CA ASP A 483 -17.07 -11.75 -38.16
C ASP A 483 -15.57 -11.97 -37.98
N VAL A 484 -14.71 -11.36 -38.81
CA VAL A 484 -13.27 -11.34 -38.61
C VAL A 484 -12.92 -10.59 -37.32
N PHE A 485 -13.49 -9.42 -37.09
CA PHE A 485 -13.22 -8.61 -35.89
C PHE A 485 -13.59 -9.36 -34.60
N ALA A 486 -14.78 -9.93 -34.53
CA ALA A 486 -15.16 -10.68 -33.34
C ALA A 486 -14.30 -11.95 -33.13
N ARG A 487 -13.84 -12.60 -34.21
CA ARG A 487 -12.86 -13.70 -34.09
C ARG A 487 -11.49 -13.23 -33.60
N GLN A 488 -11.02 -12.05 -34.02
CA GLN A 488 -9.77 -11.46 -33.52
C GLN A 488 -9.87 -11.15 -32.03
N ALA A 489 -10.93 -10.45 -31.61
CA ALA A 489 -11.17 -10.15 -30.20
C ALA A 489 -11.26 -11.41 -29.34
N ASN A 490 -11.97 -12.46 -29.82
CA ASN A 490 -12.06 -13.73 -29.11
C ASN A 490 -10.69 -14.43 -29.00
N ARG A 491 -9.89 -14.40 -30.07
CA ARG A 491 -8.56 -15.01 -30.09
C ARG A 491 -7.64 -14.34 -29.07
N GLN A 492 -7.57 -13.01 -29.06
CA GLN A 492 -6.72 -12.27 -28.11
C GLN A 492 -7.10 -12.60 -26.67
N ARG A 493 -8.40 -12.72 -26.36
CA ARG A 493 -8.87 -13.17 -25.05
C ARG A 493 -8.35 -14.55 -24.67
N VAL A 494 -8.57 -15.54 -25.54
CA VAL A 494 -8.14 -16.93 -25.29
C VAL A 494 -6.62 -17.01 -25.14
N GLU A 495 -5.87 -16.24 -25.93
CA GLU A 495 -4.42 -16.15 -25.82
C GLU A 495 -3.98 -15.49 -24.50
N ALA A 496 -4.66 -14.45 -24.02
CA ALA A 496 -4.38 -13.80 -22.74
C ALA A 496 -4.62 -14.75 -21.55
N GLU A 497 -5.76 -15.45 -21.52
CA GLU A 497 -6.04 -16.46 -20.48
C GLU A 497 -5.01 -17.60 -20.51
N ALA A 498 -4.67 -18.11 -21.69
CA ALA A 498 -3.66 -19.17 -21.85
C ALA A 498 -2.26 -18.72 -21.44
N PHE A 499 -1.92 -17.45 -21.65
CA PHE A 499 -0.65 -16.87 -21.22
C PHE A 499 -0.56 -16.86 -19.68
N ILE A 500 -1.59 -16.37 -18.98
CA ILE A 500 -1.61 -16.34 -17.51
C ILE A 500 -1.64 -17.75 -16.91
N ASP A 501 -2.41 -18.68 -17.48
CA ASP A 501 -2.40 -20.08 -17.03
C ASP A 501 -1.01 -20.72 -17.20
N CYS A 502 -0.32 -20.45 -18.31
CA CYS A 502 1.05 -20.90 -18.53
C CYS A 502 2.04 -20.33 -17.50
N LEU A 503 1.97 -19.00 -17.24
CA LEU A 503 2.80 -18.35 -16.24
C LEU A 503 2.57 -18.93 -14.84
N THR A 504 1.30 -19.20 -14.52
CA THR A 504 0.87 -19.81 -13.25
C THR A 504 1.42 -21.22 -13.10
N GLY A 505 1.39 -22.03 -14.16
CA GLY A 505 1.87 -23.41 -14.17
C GLY A 505 3.39 -23.58 -14.17
N THR A 506 4.16 -22.48 -14.32
CA THR A 506 5.62 -22.54 -14.43
C THR A 506 6.27 -22.72 -13.06
N GLY A 507 7.25 -23.64 -12.94
CA GLY A 507 8.09 -23.77 -11.73
C GLY A 507 7.69 -24.87 -10.72
N GLY A 508 6.83 -25.81 -11.10
CA GLY A 508 6.54 -27.04 -10.32
C GLY A 508 5.49 -26.90 -9.22
N GLN A 509 5.07 -25.69 -8.88
CA GLN A 509 3.88 -25.39 -8.08
C GLN A 509 3.06 -24.34 -8.86
N ARG A 510 1.73 -24.49 -8.88
CA ARG A 510 0.87 -23.45 -9.47
C ARG A 510 0.91 -22.21 -8.59
N ARG A 511 1.46 -21.11 -9.12
CA ARG A 511 1.59 -19.83 -8.44
C ARG A 511 1.33 -18.71 -9.43
N ASP A 512 0.29 -17.94 -9.19
CA ASP A 512 -0.10 -16.83 -10.05
C ASP A 512 1.04 -15.80 -10.23
N PRO A 513 1.09 -15.07 -11.36
CA PRO A 513 2.18 -14.14 -11.65
C PRO A 513 2.29 -13.00 -10.62
N VAL A 514 1.19 -12.61 -9.96
CA VAL A 514 1.19 -11.55 -8.95
C VAL A 514 1.96 -12.01 -7.71
N GLU A 515 1.68 -13.19 -7.15
CA GLU A 515 2.46 -13.75 -6.03
C GLU A 515 3.96 -13.81 -6.35
N ARG A 516 4.32 -14.18 -7.58
CA ARG A 516 5.73 -14.23 -8.02
C ARG A 516 6.37 -12.83 -8.06
N LEU A 517 5.62 -11.80 -8.48
CA LEU A 517 6.06 -10.41 -8.43
C LEU A 517 6.15 -9.87 -7.00
N LEU A 518 5.26 -10.29 -6.10
CA LEU A 518 5.34 -9.96 -4.67
C LEU A 518 6.62 -10.54 -4.04
N ASP A 519 7.01 -11.77 -4.39
CA ASP A 519 8.27 -12.38 -3.94
C ASP A 519 9.51 -11.65 -4.48
N LEU A 520 9.45 -11.07 -5.69
CA LEU A 520 10.49 -10.18 -6.22
C LEU A 520 10.52 -8.85 -5.45
N HIS A 521 9.36 -8.26 -5.17
CA HIS A 521 9.25 -7.02 -4.41
C HIS A 521 9.74 -7.17 -2.97
N GLU A 522 9.45 -8.30 -2.32
CA GLU A 522 9.93 -8.60 -0.96
C GLU A 522 11.46 -8.61 -0.90
N ARG A 523 12.12 -9.26 -1.89
CA ARG A 523 13.58 -9.27 -1.98
C ARG A 523 14.16 -7.87 -2.16
N ALA A 524 13.52 -7.03 -2.99
CA ALA A 524 13.92 -5.65 -3.18
C ALA A 524 13.78 -4.83 -1.87
N LEU A 525 12.71 -5.03 -1.10
CA LEU A 525 12.52 -4.37 0.20
C LEU A 525 13.55 -4.83 1.25
N VAL A 526 13.89 -6.12 1.28
CA VAL A 526 14.95 -6.64 2.15
C VAL A 526 16.30 -6.01 1.79
N SER A 527 16.61 -5.92 0.48
CA SER A 527 17.82 -5.26 0.00
C SER A 527 17.84 -3.78 0.39
N LEU A 528 16.73 -3.05 0.19
CA LEU A 528 16.59 -1.66 0.63
C LEU A 528 16.87 -1.50 2.13
N GLY A 529 16.28 -2.34 2.97
CA GLY A 529 16.51 -2.32 4.42
C GLY A 529 17.98 -2.51 4.77
N GLN A 530 18.66 -3.46 4.13
CA GLN A 530 20.11 -3.67 4.31
C GLN A 530 20.91 -2.43 3.91
N ARG A 531 20.61 -1.82 2.75
CA ARG A 531 21.31 -0.60 2.29
C ARG A 531 21.08 0.61 3.19
N VAL A 532 19.90 0.75 3.78
CA VAL A 532 19.60 1.81 4.75
C VAL A 532 20.39 1.62 6.04
N VAL A 533 20.49 0.38 6.55
CA VAL A 533 21.31 0.04 7.72
C VAL A 533 22.79 0.29 7.45
N GLU A 534 23.31 -0.15 6.30
CA GLU A 534 24.70 0.11 5.88
C GLU A 534 24.99 1.61 5.80
N ALA A 535 24.12 2.39 5.15
CA ALA A 535 24.28 3.84 5.03
C ALA A 535 24.25 4.54 6.40
N SER A 536 23.36 4.11 7.30
CA SER A 536 23.26 4.65 8.65
C SER A 536 24.48 4.29 9.50
N GLY A 537 25.01 3.07 9.35
CA GLY A 537 26.23 2.63 10.02
C GLY A 537 27.49 3.38 9.57
N LEU A 538 27.60 3.71 8.27
CA LEU A 538 28.67 4.56 7.75
C LEU A 538 28.60 5.98 8.33
N PHE A 539 27.41 6.57 8.38
CA PHE A 539 27.20 7.88 9.01
C PHE A 539 27.57 7.84 10.49
N TYR A 540 27.13 6.81 11.22
CA TYR A 540 27.46 6.61 12.62
C TYR A 540 28.98 6.57 12.86
N ALA A 541 29.72 5.80 12.06
CA ALA A 541 31.18 5.70 12.16
C ALA A 541 31.91 7.02 11.82
N GLU A 542 31.34 7.85 10.95
CA GLU A 542 31.89 9.17 10.59
C GLU A 542 31.77 10.16 11.76
N VAL A 543 30.61 10.19 12.42
CA VAL A 543 30.29 11.22 13.43
C VAL A 543 30.70 10.82 14.85
N THR A 544 30.89 9.53 15.12
CA THR A 544 31.27 9.03 16.44
C THR A 544 32.73 8.60 16.54
N ARG A 545 33.24 8.48 17.76
CA ARG A 545 34.54 7.84 18.04
C ARG A 545 34.44 6.31 17.91
N PRO A 546 35.55 5.61 17.62
CA PRO A 546 35.57 4.15 17.70
C PRO A 546 35.08 3.65 19.06
N LEU A 547 34.34 2.54 19.07
CA LEU A 547 33.72 1.93 20.26
C LEU A 547 32.61 2.76 20.92
N ALA A 548 32.16 3.84 20.30
CA ALA A 548 30.97 4.54 20.76
C ALA A 548 29.75 3.60 20.75
N ASP A 549 28.96 3.66 21.81
CA ASP A 549 27.73 2.89 22.01
C ASP A 549 26.50 3.80 22.20
N ILE A 550 26.56 4.99 21.60
CA ILE A 550 25.54 6.01 21.68
C ILE A 550 24.41 5.73 20.68
N ASP A 551 23.15 5.91 21.10
CA ASP A 551 22.00 5.98 20.22
C ASP A 551 21.82 7.43 19.74
N LEU A 552 21.95 7.66 18.43
CA LEU A 552 21.78 8.99 17.82
C LEU A 552 20.31 9.46 17.83
N ASP A 553 19.35 8.55 17.95
CA ASP A 553 17.93 8.86 18.08
C ASP A 553 17.47 8.96 19.55
N GLY A 554 18.37 8.63 20.48
CA GLY A 554 18.13 8.70 21.93
C GLY A 554 18.24 10.11 22.50
N ASP A 555 18.00 10.22 23.80
CA ASP A 555 18.19 11.46 24.56
C ASP A 555 19.59 11.53 25.22
N ALA A 556 19.93 12.70 25.77
CA ALA A 556 21.19 12.89 26.50
C ALA A 556 21.23 12.18 27.88
N ALA A 557 20.14 11.54 28.30
CA ALA A 557 20.09 10.75 29.53
C ALA A 557 20.48 9.28 29.31
N GLN A 558 20.69 8.87 28.07
CA GLN A 558 21.13 7.53 27.71
C GLN A 558 22.43 7.14 28.45
N GLN A 559 22.46 5.91 28.98
CA GLN A 559 23.64 5.40 29.67
C GLN A 559 24.63 4.81 28.67
N THR A 560 25.92 5.12 28.86
CA THR A 560 26.98 4.65 27.98
C THR A 560 28.01 3.78 28.71
N GLY A 561 28.40 2.69 28.06
CA GLY A 561 29.50 1.83 28.45
C GLY A 561 30.86 2.28 27.93
N TYR A 562 30.91 3.35 27.13
CA TYR A 562 32.05 3.84 26.36
C TYR A 562 33.37 3.94 27.15
N ARG A 563 34.46 3.49 26.49
CA ARG A 563 35.82 3.48 27.03
C ARG A 563 36.80 3.98 25.97
N PRO A 564 37.49 5.11 26.20
CA PRO A 564 38.59 5.50 25.34
C PRO A 564 39.81 4.60 25.59
N GLU A 565 40.18 3.75 24.63
CA GLU A 565 41.27 2.76 24.79
C GLU A 565 42.66 3.37 25.06
N ALA A 566 42.87 4.63 24.65
CA ALA A 566 44.18 5.29 24.73
C ALA A 566 44.32 6.24 25.93
N LEU A 567 43.33 6.32 26.82
CA LEU A 567 43.37 7.26 27.94
C LEU A 567 44.25 6.75 29.08
N THR A 568 45.28 7.52 29.41
CA THR A 568 46.17 7.29 30.57
C THR A 568 46.18 8.52 31.47
N VAL A 569 46.52 8.34 32.74
CA VAL A 569 46.72 9.45 33.68
C VAL A 569 48.20 9.81 33.71
N GLY A 570 48.54 10.96 33.17
CA GLY A 570 49.90 11.53 33.20
C GLY A 570 49.97 12.80 34.06
N PRO A 571 51.11 13.49 34.09
CA PRO A 571 51.22 14.78 34.76
C PRO A 571 50.44 15.86 33.99
N CYS A 572 49.74 16.77 34.69
CA CYS A 572 49.06 17.90 34.02
C CYS A 572 50.08 18.89 33.40
N PRO A 573 49.70 19.70 32.40
CA PRO A 573 50.55 20.77 31.89
C PRO A 573 50.95 21.75 33.01
N GLU A 574 52.25 22.04 33.14
CA GLU A 574 52.82 22.90 34.20
C GLU A 574 52.62 22.38 35.64
N ALA A 575 52.33 21.09 35.81
CA ALA A 575 52.04 20.49 37.11
C ALA A 575 53.23 20.48 38.08
N GLN A 576 52.92 20.60 39.37
CA GLN A 576 53.89 20.37 40.44
C GLN A 576 53.91 18.88 40.79
N VAL A 577 54.84 18.14 40.20
CA VAL A 577 54.77 16.66 40.18
C VAL A 577 55.79 15.96 41.07
N CYS A 578 56.56 16.65 41.92
CA CYS A 578 57.60 16.05 42.77
C CYS A 578 58.39 14.93 42.03
N GLY A 579 58.92 15.26 40.84
CA GLY A 579 59.72 14.35 40.02
C GLY A 579 58.99 13.21 39.31
N VAL A 580 57.69 13.02 39.55
CA VAL A 580 56.88 11.93 38.96
C VAL A 580 56.68 12.12 37.46
N ARG A 581 56.88 11.04 36.68
CA ARG A 581 56.63 11.01 35.23
C ARG A 581 55.88 9.76 34.77
N ALA A 582 55.28 9.03 35.70
CA ALA A 582 54.56 7.80 35.43
C ALA A 582 53.29 8.06 34.58
N ALA A 583 53.04 7.18 33.62
CA ALA A 583 51.75 7.07 32.93
C ALA A 583 50.94 5.96 33.58
N LEU A 584 49.82 6.31 34.19
CA LEU A 584 49.01 5.40 34.98
C LEU A 584 47.79 4.91 34.18
N PRO A 585 47.44 3.61 34.25
CA PRO A 585 46.27 3.09 33.56
C PRO A 585 44.97 3.55 34.22
N VAL A 586 43.95 3.79 33.40
CA VAL A 586 42.61 4.24 33.80
C VAL A 586 41.68 3.04 33.97
N SER A 587 40.90 2.99 35.07
CA SER A 587 39.84 1.98 35.24
C SER A 587 38.48 2.48 34.78
N ARG A 588 37.57 1.53 34.52
CA ARG A 588 36.14 1.81 34.25
C ARG A 588 35.50 2.67 35.35
N ALA A 589 35.86 2.39 36.59
CA ALA A 589 35.27 3.06 37.74
C ALA A 589 35.79 4.50 37.88
N LEU A 590 37.04 4.75 37.47
CA LEU A 590 37.61 6.10 37.40
C LEU A 590 36.94 6.94 36.31
N LEU A 591 36.68 6.36 35.14
CA LEU A 591 35.88 7.02 34.10
C LEU A 591 34.44 7.32 34.54
N GLY A 592 33.90 6.53 35.47
CA GLY A 592 32.59 6.77 36.08
C GLY A 592 32.51 8.03 36.95
N GLN A 593 33.65 8.67 37.25
CA GLN A 593 33.68 9.96 37.94
C GLN A 593 33.28 11.12 37.00
N PHE A 594 33.39 10.94 35.68
CA PHE A 594 32.85 11.91 34.74
C PHE A 594 31.32 11.81 34.71
N PRO A 595 30.60 12.95 34.82
CA PRO A 595 29.17 12.96 34.54
C PRO A 595 28.88 12.43 33.13
N ASN A 596 27.76 11.72 32.97
CA ASN A 596 27.40 11.03 31.74
C ASN A 596 27.46 11.93 30.49
N ALA A 597 27.07 13.20 30.62
CA ALA A 597 27.11 14.18 29.52
C ALA A 597 28.50 14.33 28.89
N TYR A 598 29.58 14.28 29.68
CA TYR A 598 30.95 14.37 29.16
C TYR A 598 31.38 13.11 28.40
N LEU A 599 30.92 11.93 28.85
CA LEU A 599 31.16 10.67 28.14
C LEU A 599 30.44 10.63 26.79
N LEU A 600 29.22 11.17 26.72
CA LEU A 600 28.48 11.30 25.46
C LEU A 600 29.12 12.33 24.54
N ALA A 601 29.54 13.49 25.08
CA ALA A 601 30.18 14.54 24.31
C ALA A 601 31.52 14.08 23.69
N ASP A 602 32.31 13.28 24.40
CA ASP A 602 33.53 12.67 23.85
C ASP A 602 33.23 11.74 22.68
N GLN A 603 32.24 10.85 22.83
CA GLN A 603 31.80 9.93 21.76
C GLN A 603 31.36 10.67 20.50
N LEU A 604 30.64 11.78 20.67
CA LEU A 604 30.16 12.65 19.59
C LEU A 604 31.24 13.59 19.02
N ARG A 605 32.50 13.47 19.48
CA ARG A 605 33.62 14.31 19.06
C ARG A 605 33.40 15.82 19.35
N MET A 606 32.55 16.16 20.30
CA MET A 606 32.33 17.55 20.74
C MET A 606 33.49 18.09 21.57
N GLY A 607 34.30 17.19 22.14
CA GLY A 607 35.53 17.50 22.85
C GLY A 607 36.31 16.22 23.13
N GLN A 608 37.28 16.32 24.04
CA GLN A 608 38.11 15.20 24.45
C GLN A 608 38.25 15.13 25.97
N LEU A 609 37.99 13.96 26.53
CA LEU A 609 38.27 13.66 27.93
C LEU A 609 39.79 13.55 28.15
N SER A 610 40.27 14.12 29.26
CA SER A 610 41.62 13.90 29.73
C SER A 610 41.66 13.70 31.25
N LEU A 611 42.62 12.89 31.70
CA LEU A 611 42.90 12.64 33.11
C LEU A 611 44.37 12.92 33.35
N CYS A 612 44.68 13.69 34.38
CA CYS A 612 46.05 13.95 34.79
C CYS A 612 46.16 14.09 36.31
N TYR A 613 47.39 14.04 36.84
CA TYR A 613 47.68 14.33 38.23
C TYR A 613 48.49 15.62 38.38
N ASP A 614 48.24 16.32 39.49
CA ASP A 614 48.87 17.59 39.86
C ASP A 614 49.09 17.66 41.38
N GLU A 615 49.78 18.70 41.86
CA GLU A 615 49.98 18.99 43.29
C GLU A 615 50.54 17.77 44.08
N VAL A 616 51.46 17.02 43.46
CA VAL A 616 52.13 15.89 44.10
C VAL A 616 53.09 16.43 45.14
N ARG A 617 52.87 16.07 46.41
CA ARG A 617 53.67 16.57 47.54
C ARG A 617 53.64 15.65 48.75
N TRP A 618 54.62 15.83 49.63
CA TRP A 618 54.63 15.20 50.95
C TRP A 618 53.94 16.09 51.99
N VAL A 619 52.91 15.56 52.66
CA VAL A 619 52.12 16.27 53.68
C VAL A 619 52.25 15.62 55.06
N ASP A 620 51.85 16.37 56.10
CA ASP A 620 51.97 15.96 57.52
C ASP A 620 53.37 15.42 57.85
N ARG A 621 54.37 16.14 57.35
CA ARG A 621 55.79 15.80 57.42
C ARG A 621 56.29 15.87 58.85
N GLN A 622 57.11 14.90 59.24
CA GLN A 622 57.78 14.84 60.53
C GLN A 622 59.27 14.68 60.33
N GLN A 623 60.04 15.52 61.01
CA GLN A 623 61.48 15.39 61.09
C GLN A 623 61.86 14.50 62.26
N ARG A 624 62.65 13.46 62.02
CA ARG A 624 63.20 12.58 63.05
C ARG A 624 64.73 12.57 62.99
N PRO A 625 65.43 12.52 64.13
CA PRO A 625 66.89 12.39 64.14
C PRO A 625 67.32 11.13 63.38
N ALA A 626 68.36 11.25 62.56
CA ALA A 626 68.94 10.11 61.88
C ALA A 626 69.65 9.16 62.88
N ALA A 627 69.75 7.88 62.55
CA ALA A 627 70.48 6.92 63.36
C ALA A 627 71.93 7.41 63.59
N ASN A 628 72.39 7.36 64.84
CA ASN A 628 73.63 7.94 65.41
C ASN A 628 73.50 9.35 66.06
N GLU A 629 72.29 9.91 66.18
CA GLU A 629 72.01 11.18 66.90
C GLU A 629 72.80 12.42 66.39
N ASP A 630 73.31 12.43 65.15
CA ASP A 630 73.95 13.64 64.58
C ASP A 630 72.87 14.73 64.40
N PRO A 631 72.97 15.87 65.11
CA PRO A 631 71.93 16.90 65.10
C PRO A 631 71.82 17.64 63.76
N ARG A 632 72.68 17.37 62.78
CA ARG A 632 72.68 18.03 61.45
C ARG A 632 72.00 17.25 60.34
N VAL A 633 71.61 15.99 60.57
CA VAL A 633 70.94 15.15 59.60
C VAL A 633 69.66 14.57 60.18
N ALA A 634 68.64 14.41 59.34
CA ALA A 634 67.35 13.92 59.76
C ALA A 634 66.72 12.99 58.70
N ASN A 635 65.94 12.05 59.20
CA ASN A 635 65.00 11.27 58.43
C ASN A 635 63.67 12.02 58.40
N TYR A 636 63.09 12.20 57.22
CA TYR A 636 61.81 12.84 57.03
C TYR A 636 60.77 11.79 56.65
N ASP A 637 59.75 11.68 57.50
CA ASP A 637 58.58 10.82 57.29
C ASP A 637 57.38 11.68 56.88
N GLY A 638 56.56 11.24 55.94
CA GLY A 638 55.38 12.00 55.49
C GLY A 638 54.40 11.15 54.70
N TYR A 639 53.22 11.69 54.43
CA TYR A 639 52.22 11.05 53.59
C TYR A 639 52.30 11.64 52.19
N LEU A 640 52.30 10.79 51.16
CA LEU A 640 52.18 11.28 49.79
C LEU A 640 50.73 11.74 49.55
N SER A 641 50.57 12.91 48.93
CA SER A 641 49.27 13.42 48.48
C SER A 641 49.40 13.98 47.07
N PHE A 642 48.37 13.81 46.26
CA PHE A 642 48.27 14.38 44.92
C PHE A 642 46.81 14.56 44.52
N ASP A 643 46.58 15.43 43.56
CA ASP A 643 45.28 15.72 42.99
C ASP A 643 45.12 14.96 41.67
N LEU A 644 44.04 14.20 41.54
CA LEU A 644 43.56 13.68 40.26
C LEU A 644 42.61 14.70 39.65
N VAL A 645 42.93 15.14 38.44
CA VAL A 645 42.17 16.14 37.69
C VAL A 645 41.58 15.48 36.46
N GLY A 646 40.24 15.44 36.40
CA GLY A 646 39.49 15.10 35.19
C GLY A 646 39.11 16.38 34.46
N SER A 647 39.51 16.52 33.21
CA SER A 647 39.20 17.70 32.40
C SER A 647 38.63 17.35 31.04
N PHE A 648 37.94 18.31 30.45
CA PHE A 648 37.34 18.21 29.13
C PHE A 648 37.87 19.33 28.25
N ASP A 649 38.54 18.97 27.15
CA ASP A 649 39.07 19.92 26.18
C ASP A 649 38.08 20.11 25.04
N ARG A 650 37.69 21.36 24.79
CA ARG A 650 36.84 21.76 23.67
C ARG A 650 37.33 23.09 23.10
N GLU A 651 37.56 23.12 21.79
CA GLU A 651 37.92 24.34 21.05
C GLU A 651 39.14 25.10 21.63
N GLY A 652 40.08 24.38 22.27
CA GLY A 652 41.26 24.97 22.90
C GLY A 652 41.00 25.58 24.28
N VAL A 653 39.82 25.34 24.86
CA VAL A 653 39.48 25.66 26.25
C VAL A 653 39.41 24.35 27.03
N THR A 654 40.23 24.24 28.07
CA THR A 654 40.21 23.10 29.00
C THR A 654 39.36 23.45 30.22
N GLU A 655 38.27 22.73 30.41
CA GLU A 655 37.42 22.82 31.60
C GLU A 655 37.79 21.70 32.60
N VAL A 656 37.98 22.06 33.87
CA VAL A 656 38.13 21.07 34.95
C VAL A 656 36.74 20.55 35.32
N VAL A 657 36.49 19.26 35.04
CA VAL A 657 35.22 18.59 35.33
C VAL A 657 35.18 18.14 36.78
N PHE A 658 36.29 17.59 37.28
CA PHE A 658 36.46 17.29 38.69
C PHE A 658 37.92 17.38 39.11
N ARG A 659 38.14 17.68 40.38
CA ARG A 659 39.43 17.60 41.05
C ARG A 659 39.27 16.88 42.37
N GLN A 660 40.01 15.80 42.57
CA GLN A 660 39.93 14.95 43.75
C GLN A 660 41.32 14.76 44.34
N ARG A 661 41.50 15.02 45.64
CA ARG A 661 42.78 14.86 46.34
C ARG A 661 42.85 13.54 47.07
N LEU A 662 43.85 12.73 46.75
CA LEU A 662 44.16 11.51 47.50
C LEU A 662 45.26 11.78 48.52
N ARG A 663 45.16 11.10 49.66
CA ARG A 663 46.21 11.04 50.66
C ARG A 663 46.56 9.59 50.99
N ALA A 664 47.84 9.26 50.93
CA ALA A 664 48.36 7.93 51.24
C ALA A 664 47.96 7.47 52.65
N ALA A 665 47.85 6.15 52.83
CA ALA A 665 47.34 5.62 54.09
C ALA A 665 48.35 5.61 55.25
N GLU A 666 49.61 5.40 54.91
CA GLU A 666 50.73 5.25 55.83
C GLU A 666 51.81 6.29 55.51
N PRO A 667 52.54 6.79 56.52
CA PRO A 667 53.67 7.65 56.28
C PRO A 667 54.86 6.84 55.76
N ARG A 668 55.63 7.42 54.85
CA ARG A 668 56.87 6.85 54.31
C ARG A 668 58.07 7.70 54.67
N HIS A 669 59.21 7.04 54.88
CA HIS A 669 60.50 7.70 54.97
C HIS A 669 60.95 8.12 53.57
N TYR A 670 60.66 9.36 53.19
CA TYR A 670 60.82 9.84 51.81
C TYR A 670 62.12 10.59 51.56
N LEU A 671 62.73 11.17 52.60
CA LEU A 671 63.95 11.95 52.47
C LEU A 671 64.87 11.77 53.68
N PHE A 672 66.15 11.55 53.41
CA PHE A 672 67.23 11.74 54.37
C PHE A 672 68.02 12.99 53.95
N ALA A 673 68.00 14.03 54.78
CA ALA A 673 68.59 15.34 54.44
C ALA A 673 69.16 16.07 55.66
N SER A 674 69.61 17.31 55.47
CA SER A 674 70.03 18.17 56.57
C SER A 674 68.86 18.44 57.51
N SER A 675 69.13 18.58 58.82
CA SER A 675 68.12 18.87 59.84
C SER A 675 67.62 20.33 59.86
N ASP A 676 67.93 21.10 58.82
CA ASP A 676 67.48 22.48 58.66
C ASP A 676 65.94 22.54 58.64
N PRO A 677 65.30 23.37 59.49
CA PRO A 677 63.85 23.58 59.45
C PRO A 677 63.31 23.95 58.06
N ALA A 678 64.11 24.61 57.21
CA ALA A 678 63.71 24.95 55.85
C ALA A 678 63.45 23.72 54.97
N VAL A 679 64.09 22.58 55.24
CA VAL A 679 63.87 21.32 54.52
C VAL A 679 62.53 20.69 54.88
N LEU A 680 62.07 20.85 56.13
CA LEU A 680 60.77 20.32 56.58
C LEU A 680 59.59 21.03 55.89
N GLU A 681 59.78 22.28 55.47
CA GLU A 681 58.75 23.09 54.79
C GLU A 681 58.69 22.84 53.27
N MET A 682 59.65 22.09 52.69
CA MET A 682 59.67 21.81 51.25
C MET A 682 58.67 20.72 50.85
N ASP A 683 57.69 21.07 50.02
CA ASP A 683 56.66 20.15 49.52
C ASP A 683 57.26 19.04 48.65
N CYS A 684 58.29 19.39 47.89
CA CYS A 684 58.97 18.52 46.92
C CYS A 684 60.50 18.69 47.01
N PRO A 685 61.21 17.92 47.85
CA PRO A 685 62.65 18.07 48.04
C PRO A 685 63.52 17.32 47.01
N ASP A 686 62.96 16.96 45.85
CA ASP A 686 63.66 16.17 44.82
C ASP A 686 64.94 16.82 44.30
N GLU A 687 64.96 18.15 44.22
CA GLU A 687 66.15 18.90 43.78
C GLU A 687 67.32 18.77 44.77
N LEU A 688 67.06 18.36 46.01
CA LEU A 688 68.08 18.13 47.02
C LEU A 688 68.78 16.78 46.84
N ALA A 689 68.20 15.83 46.09
CA ALA A 689 68.74 14.48 45.94
C ALA A 689 70.20 14.50 45.43
N GLY A 690 71.09 13.80 46.14
CA GLY A 690 72.51 13.74 45.81
C GLY A 690 73.32 14.99 46.19
N GLN A 691 72.72 16.02 46.80
CA GLN A 691 73.47 17.16 47.31
C GLN A 691 74.27 16.77 48.57
N PRO A 692 75.50 17.30 48.74
CA PRO A 692 76.32 17.03 49.91
C PRO A 692 75.81 17.81 51.13
N ILE A 693 75.66 17.12 52.26
CA ILE A 693 75.31 17.69 53.55
C ILE A 693 76.61 17.84 54.36
N PRO A 694 77.04 19.08 54.66
CA PRO A 694 78.26 19.29 55.44
C PRO A 694 78.05 18.89 56.91
N SER A 695 78.68 17.81 57.36
CA SER A 695 78.77 17.44 58.78
C SER A 695 80.24 17.42 59.27
N GLN A 696 80.48 17.84 60.51
CA GLN A 696 81.77 17.82 61.24
C GLN A 696 81.68 16.88 62.44
N LEU A 697 82.62 15.97 62.66
CA LEU A 697 82.54 14.97 63.74
C LEU A 697 82.31 15.57 65.16
N PRO A 698 81.63 14.87 66.08
CA PRO A 698 81.45 15.30 67.47
C PRO A 698 82.80 15.60 68.15
N THR A 699 82.84 16.60 69.04
CA THR A 699 84.06 16.96 69.81
C THR A 699 84.47 15.81 70.73
N GLY A 700 85.41 14.97 70.27
CA GLY A 700 85.95 13.84 71.04
C GLY A 700 86.53 12.67 70.23
N HIS A 701 86.58 12.73 68.90
CA HIS A 701 87.11 11.63 68.07
C HIS A 701 88.65 11.69 67.90
N LEU A 702 89.32 10.56 68.15
CA LEU A 702 90.77 10.37 67.92
C LEU A 702 90.98 9.82 66.50
N GLY A 703 91.83 10.48 65.72
CA GLY A 703 91.74 10.51 64.25
C GLY A 703 92.28 9.31 63.46
N LEU A 704 91.93 9.34 62.15
CA LEU A 704 92.75 8.97 60.97
C LEU A 704 92.00 9.17 59.62
N VAL A 705 90.93 9.97 59.59
CA VAL A 705 90.12 10.31 58.39
C VAL A 705 89.83 11.82 58.46
N PRO A 706 89.75 12.58 57.35
CA PRO A 706 89.40 14.00 57.38
C PRO A 706 88.13 14.26 58.22
N ASP A 707 88.12 15.36 59.00
CA ASP A 707 87.08 15.78 59.98
C ASP A 707 85.68 16.06 59.39
N ARG A 708 85.37 15.54 58.21
CA ARG A 708 84.14 15.79 57.47
C ARG A 708 83.51 14.46 57.05
N LEU A 709 82.41 14.10 57.72
CA LEU A 709 81.43 13.19 57.15
C LEU A 709 80.60 14.01 56.17
N THR A 710 80.75 13.74 54.88
CA THR A 710 79.84 14.29 53.88
C THR A 710 78.73 13.27 53.70
N TYR A 711 77.58 13.53 54.30
CA TYR A 711 76.38 12.80 53.95
C TYR A 711 75.90 13.29 52.60
N PHE A 712 75.19 12.44 51.87
CA PHE A 712 74.48 12.86 50.67
C PHE A 712 73.00 12.74 50.95
N VAL A 713 72.24 13.74 50.51
CA VAL A 713 70.78 13.67 50.55
C VAL A 713 70.36 12.45 49.74
N SER A 714 69.55 11.59 50.34
CA SER A 714 69.01 10.41 49.67
C SER A 714 67.50 10.39 49.78
N GLN A 715 66.85 9.79 48.78
CA GLN A 715 65.41 9.58 48.73
C GLN A 715 65.13 8.08 48.82
N PRO A 716 64.90 7.54 50.02
CA PRO A 716 64.62 6.12 50.21
C PRO A 716 63.33 5.67 49.52
N THR A 717 62.38 6.59 49.34
CA THR A 717 61.13 6.36 48.61
C THR A 717 60.81 7.61 47.81
N THR A 718 60.86 7.50 46.48
CA THR A 718 60.45 8.59 45.59
C THR A 718 58.94 8.62 45.46
N ALA A 719 58.36 9.79 45.17
CA ALA A 719 56.92 9.92 44.94
C ALA A 719 56.45 9.01 43.80
N GLU A 720 57.26 8.87 42.73
CA GLU A 720 56.94 8.01 41.58
C GLU A 720 56.89 6.53 41.96
N ALA A 721 57.87 6.06 42.75
CA ALA A 721 57.91 4.69 43.21
C ALA A 721 56.70 4.36 44.10
N GLU A 722 56.30 5.29 44.99
CA GLU A 722 55.14 5.09 45.85
C GLU A 722 53.83 5.08 45.05
N ILE A 723 53.65 5.97 44.05
CA ILE A 723 52.46 5.96 43.17
C ILE A 723 52.39 4.64 42.40
N LEU A 724 53.46 4.24 41.72
CA LEU A 724 53.48 3.01 40.93
C LEU A 724 53.25 1.75 41.77
N ALA A 725 53.79 1.72 43.00
CA ALA A 725 53.64 0.58 43.90
C ALA A 725 52.21 0.42 44.45
N ASN A 726 51.43 1.51 44.50
CA ASN A 726 50.10 1.52 45.12
C ASN A 726 48.93 1.79 44.14
N TRP A 727 49.19 2.17 42.88
CA TRP A 727 48.13 2.56 41.94
C TRP A 727 47.21 1.38 41.56
N GLU A 728 47.79 0.32 40.98
CA GLU A 728 47.04 -0.89 40.59
C GLU A 728 47.20 -2.06 41.56
N LEU A 729 48.33 -2.10 42.26
CA LEU A 729 48.71 -3.16 43.19
C LEU A 729 48.92 -2.53 44.57
N GLY A 730 49.08 -3.34 45.62
CA GLY A 730 49.32 -2.82 46.97
C GLY A 730 48.04 -2.27 47.60
N ALA A 731 47.96 -0.96 47.77
CA ALA A 731 46.81 -0.28 48.38
C ALA A 731 45.66 0.02 47.40
N GLU A 732 45.87 -0.19 46.09
CA GLU A 732 44.87 -0.01 45.03
C GLU A 732 44.26 1.41 44.99
N TRP A 733 45.11 2.43 45.03
CA TRP A 733 44.71 3.85 45.07
C TRP A 733 43.74 4.26 43.96
N ARG A 734 43.78 3.58 42.80
CA ARG A 734 42.83 3.78 41.72
C ARG A 734 41.38 3.58 42.16
N ASP A 735 41.12 2.64 43.06
CA ASP A 735 39.77 2.29 43.51
C ASP A 735 39.29 3.22 44.64
N TRP A 736 40.20 3.91 45.33
CA TRP A 736 39.87 4.87 46.38
C TRP A 736 39.14 6.10 45.84
N PHE A 737 39.50 6.55 44.63
CA PHE A 737 38.76 7.60 43.91
C PHE A 737 37.32 7.20 43.58
N VAL A 738 37.01 5.90 43.58
CA VAL A 738 35.67 5.37 43.31
C VAL A 738 34.86 5.26 44.59
N THR A 739 35.48 4.73 45.65
CA THR A 739 34.82 4.48 46.94
C THR A 739 34.74 5.73 47.82
N GLY A 740 35.54 6.76 47.51
CA GLY A 740 35.67 7.96 48.32
C GLY A 740 36.53 7.76 49.58
N ASP A 741 37.23 6.63 49.71
CA ASP A 741 38.09 6.38 50.87
C ASP A 741 39.37 7.22 50.77
N ARG A 742 39.63 8.09 51.75
CA ARG A 742 40.79 9.00 51.80
C ARG A 742 40.94 9.91 50.57
N VAL A 743 39.83 10.17 49.89
CA VAL A 743 39.73 11.09 48.75
C VAL A 743 38.84 12.27 49.10
N GLU A 744 39.36 13.48 48.94
CA GLU A 744 38.63 14.74 49.14
C GLU A 744 38.23 15.33 47.78
N SER A 745 36.94 15.60 47.57
CA SER A 745 36.46 16.27 46.35
C SER A 745 36.67 17.78 46.47
N ILE A 746 37.53 18.35 45.63
CA ILE A 746 37.87 19.78 45.61
C ILE A 746 36.92 20.53 44.66
N GLU A 747 36.76 20.03 43.44
CA GLU A 747 35.90 20.60 42.40
C GLU A 747 35.08 19.48 41.75
N SER A 748 33.82 19.77 41.40
CA SER A 748 32.96 18.86 40.65
C SER A 748 31.93 19.63 39.83
N SER A 749 31.79 19.25 38.57
CA SER A 749 30.79 19.76 37.63
C SER A 749 29.63 18.77 37.52
N ALA A 750 28.39 19.27 37.47
CA ALA A 750 27.19 18.45 37.27
C ALA A 750 26.95 18.10 35.79
N GLY A 751 27.60 18.81 34.85
CA GLY A 751 27.45 18.59 33.41
C GLY A 751 26.07 18.96 32.83
N THR A 752 25.23 19.70 33.56
CA THR A 752 23.85 20.01 33.14
C THR A 752 23.77 20.86 31.88
N GLU A 753 24.69 21.83 31.72
CA GLU A 753 24.76 22.67 30.51
C GLU A 753 25.23 21.85 29.31
N LEU A 754 26.28 21.03 29.48
CA LEU A 754 26.76 20.13 28.44
C LEU A 754 25.70 19.10 28.02
N ALA A 755 24.86 18.63 28.94
CA ALA A 755 23.77 17.71 28.58
C ALA A 755 22.76 18.33 27.59
N LEU A 756 22.46 19.62 27.73
CA LEU A 756 21.60 20.33 26.77
C LEU A 756 22.28 20.47 25.40
N GLU A 757 23.58 20.73 25.39
CA GLU A 757 24.36 20.80 24.16
C GLU A 757 24.45 19.44 23.45
N VAL A 758 24.68 18.36 24.21
CA VAL A 758 24.66 16.98 23.69
C VAL A 758 23.30 16.66 23.09
N GLN A 759 22.20 17.03 23.76
CA GLN A 759 20.86 16.83 23.20
C GLN A 759 20.66 17.60 21.88
N ALA A 760 21.17 18.83 21.81
CA ALA A 760 21.10 19.62 20.58
C ALA A 760 21.93 18.98 19.45
N GLU A 761 23.12 18.46 19.76
CA GLU A 761 23.98 17.80 18.77
C GLU A 761 23.40 16.46 18.31
N LEU A 762 22.83 15.64 19.21
CA LEU A 762 22.09 14.43 18.84
C LEU A 762 20.95 14.73 17.87
N SER A 763 20.15 15.75 18.18
CA SER A 763 19.04 16.20 17.32
C SER A 763 19.53 16.71 15.95
N SER A 764 20.66 17.42 15.94
CA SER A 764 21.34 17.90 14.72
C SER A 764 21.86 16.74 13.87
N LEU A 765 22.50 15.75 14.49
CA LEU A 765 23.03 14.55 13.85
C LEU A 765 21.92 13.68 13.25
N ALA A 766 20.85 13.41 14.01
CA ALA A 766 19.68 12.71 13.50
C ALA A 766 19.09 13.43 12.28
N SER A 767 18.92 14.76 12.37
CA SER A 767 18.44 15.58 11.24
C SER A 767 19.39 15.60 10.04
N ARG A 768 20.71 15.50 10.26
CA ARG A 768 21.71 15.37 9.19
C ARG A 768 21.63 14.00 8.52
N ARG A 769 21.55 12.91 9.30
CA ARG A 769 21.37 11.54 8.80
C ARG A 769 20.11 11.42 7.94
N GLU A 770 18.96 11.88 8.44
CA GLU A 770 17.70 11.81 7.71
C GLU A 770 17.76 12.58 6.38
N ARG A 771 18.38 13.77 6.36
CA ARG A 771 18.59 14.52 5.11
C ARG A 771 19.49 13.80 4.11
N GLN A 772 20.57 13.16 4.57
CA GLN A 772 21.46 12.38 3.70
C GLN A 772 20.74 11.16 3.12
N LEU A 773 20.02 10.39 3.95
CA LEU A 773 19.20 9.28 3.49
C LEU A 773 18.14 9.74 2.49
N ALA A 774 17.40 10.80 2.80
CA ALA A 774 16.37 11.36 1.94
C ALA A 774 16.91 11.77 0.58
N THR A 775 18.07 12.45 0.55
CA THR A 775 18.71 12.92 -0.69
C THR A 775 19.03 11.75 -1.61
N ARG A 776 19.50 10.63 -1.06
CA ARG A 776 19.89 9.43 -1.82
C ARG A 776 18.67 8.62 -2.28
N LEU A 777 17.72 8.37 -1.37
CA LEU A 777 16.53 7.56 -1.65
C LEU A 777 15.55 8.25 -2.62
N LEU A 778 15.37 9.56 -2.49
CA LEU A 778 14.45 10.33 -3.33
C LEU A 778 15.12 10.86 -4.62
N SER A 779 16.41 10.59 -4.82
CA SER A 779 17.11 10.98 -6.04
C SER A 779 16.56 10.23 -7.25
N PRO A 780 16.30 10.90 -8.40
CA PRO A 780 16.09 10.20 -9.65
C PRO A 780 17.41 9.52 -10.07
N LEU A 781 17.34 8.28 -10.57
CA LEU A 781 18.52 7.45 -10.83
C LEU A 781 19.55 8.05 -11.79
N ASN A 782 19.11 8.94 -12.69
CA ASN A 782 20.00 9.60 -13.63
C ASN A 782 20.97 10.59 -12.95
N ALA A 783 20.81 10.88 -11.65
CA ALA A 783 21.65 11.84 -10.94
C ALA A 783 22.90 11.21 -10.27
N VAL A 784 22.89 9.90 -9.95
CA VAL A 784 24.01 9.23 -9.26
C VAL A 784 24.12 7.77 -9.71
N GLU A 785 24.81 7.51 -10.83
CA GLU A 785 24.94 6.19 -11.48
C GLU A 785 25.58 5.07 -10.61
N ASN A 786 26.04 5.36 -9.38
CA ASN A 786 26.75 4.40 -8.54
C ASN A 786 26.30 4.37 -7.06
N ASP A 787 25.13 4.94 -6.71
CA ASP A 787 24.65 4.89 -5.32
C ASP A 787 23.84 3.60 -5.05
N PRO A 788 24.34 2.66 -4.22
CA PRO A 788 23.62 1.42 -3.92
C PRO A 788 22.25 1.63 -3.27
N LEU A 789 22.09 2.71 -2.50
CA LEU A 789 20.85 3.03 -1.81
C LEU A 789 19.78 3.55 -2.80
N ALA A 790 20.19 4.42 -3.72
CA ALA A 790 19.31 4.92 -4.78
C ALA A 790 18.87 3.80 -5.73
N THR A 791 19.78 2.87 -6.06
CA THR A 791 19.50 1.68 -6.86
C THR A 791 18.52 0.73 -6.16
N ALA A 792 18.71 0.44 -4.87
CA ALA A 792 17.77 -0.40 -4.12
C ALA A 792 16.36 0.21 -4.07
N MET A 793 16.25 1.52 -3.82
CA MET A 793 14.96 2.20 -3.85
C MET A 793 14.34 2.23 -5.26
N ALA A 794 15.17 2.26 -6.30
CA ALA A 794 14.68 2.15 -7.66
C ALA A 794 14.05 0.81 -7.97
N GLU A 795 14.70 -0.28 -7.57
CA GLU A 795 14.20 -1.62 -7.77
C GLU A 795 12.85 -1.81 -7.06
N VAL A 796 12.71 -1.30 -5.83
CA VAL A 796 11.43 -1.28 -5.11
C VAL A 796 10.36 -0.53 -5.92
N ALA A 797 10.65 0.68 -6.40
CA ALA A 797 9.70 1.48 -7.17
C ALA A 797 9.36 0.86 -8.53
N ASP A 798 10.34 0.26 -9.21
CA ASP A 798 10.17 -0.40 -10.50
C ASP A 798 9.30 -1.65 -10.34
N ASN A 799 9.52 -2.45 -9.28
CA ASN A 799 8.71 -3.62 -8.99
C ASN A 799 7.25 -3.24 -8.64
N THR A 800 7.03 -2.19 -7.86
CA THR A 800 5.67 -1.68 -7.59
C THR A 800 5.00 -1.17 -8.87
N GLY A 801 5.73 -0.44 -9.70
CA GLY A 801 5.25 0.03 -11.00
C GLY A 801 4.85 -1.13 -11.91
N LEU A 802 5.73 -2.13 -12.06
CA LEU A 802 5.47 -3.30 -12.89
C LEU A 802 4.28 -4.10 -12.36
N LEU A 803 4.21 -4.38 -11.06
CA LEU A 803 3.08 -5.08 -10.45
C LEU A 803 1.75 -4.39 -10.78
N ARG A 804 1.69 -3.06 -10.62
CA ARG A 804 0.50 -2.29 -10.97
C ARG A 804 0.16 -2.42 -12.46
N ARG A 805 1.14 -2.32 -13.36
CA ARG A 805 0.91 -2.43 -14.81
C ARG A 805 0.41 -3.82 -15.23
N ILE A 806 0.93 -4.88 -14.60
CA ILE A 806 0.44 -6.26 -14.83
C ILE A 806 -0.99 -6.43 -14.32
N LEU A 807 -1.31 -5.86 -13.15
CA LEU A 807 -2.69 -5.84 -12.63
C LEU A 807 -3.64 -5.05 -13.54
N GLU A 808 -3.21 -3.91 -14.08
CA GLU A 808 -3.99 -3.12 -15.04
C GLU A 808 -4.26 -3.85 -16.37
N LEU A 809 -3.40 -4.79 -16.78
CA LEU A 809 -3.57 -5.57 -18.02
C LEU A 809 -4.41 -6.83 -17.80
N HIS A 810 -4.06 -7.62 -16.79
CA HIS A 810 -4.56 -9.00 -16.63
C HIS A 810 -5.52 -9.17 -15.45
N TYR A 811 -5.65 -8.16 -14.59
CA TYR A 811 -6.62 -8.15 -13.49
C TYR A 811 -7.36 -6.79 -13.40
N PRO A 812 -7.80 -6.21 -14.54
CA PRO A 812 -8.31 -4.85 -14.58
C PRO A 812 -9.55 -4.64 -13.70
N ARG A 813 -10.38 -5.67 -13.51
CA ARG A 813 -11.61 -5.52 -12.70
C ARG A 813 -11.30 -5.55 -11.22
N VAL A 814 -10.37 -6.40 -10.79
CA VAL A 814 -9.87 -6.40 -9.40
C VAL A 814 -9.31 -5.03 -9.05
N ILE A 815 -8.38 -4.49 -9.84
CA ILE A 815 -7.74 -3.21 -9.51
C ILE A 815 -8.67 -2.00 -9.66
N ARG A 816 -9.81 -2.12 -10.36
CA ARG A 816 -10.80 -1.04 -10.54
C ARG A 816 -11.89 -1.03 -9.48
N HIS A 817 -12.22 -2.19 -8.91
CA HIS A 817 -13.44 -2.36 -8.11
C HIS A 817 -13.21 -2.96 -6.72
N ASP A 818 -12.14 -3.73 -6.50
CA ASP A 818 -11.81 -4.21 -5.16
C ASP A 818 -11.15 -3.07 -4.37
N GLU A 819 -11.90 -2.49 -3.44
CA GLU A 819 -11.48 -1.31 -2.67
C GLU A 819 -10.21 -1.57 -1.84
N GLU A 820 -10.06 -2.76 -1.26
CA GLU A 820 -8.91 -3.10 -0.44
C GLU A 820 -7.64 -3.29 -1.29
N VAL A 821 -7.73 -4.00 -2.41
CA VAL A 821 -6.64 -4.11 -3.38
C VAL A 821 -6.28 -2.73 -3.93
N ARG A 822 -7.28 -1.89 -4.26
CA ARG A 822 -7.06 -0.52 -4.71
C ARG A 822 -6.30 0.31 -3.68
N ALA A 823 -6.72 0.26 -2.41
CA ALA A 823 -6.10 0.97 -1.29
C ALA A 823 -4.64 0.55 -1.09
N LEU A 824 -4.36 -0.75 -1.17
CA LEU A 824 -3.03 -1.30 -0.96
C LEU A 824 -2.09 -1.07 -2.15
N LEU A 825 -2.59 -0.63 -3.31
CA LEU A 825 -1.77 -0.25 -4.47
C LEU A 825 -1.65 1.26 -4.68
N SER A 826 -2.78 1.96 -4.69
CA SER A 826 -2.88 3.36 -5.09
C SER A 826 -3.24 4.31 -3.94
N GLY A 827 -3.60 3.78 -2.77
CA GLY A 827 -3.81 4.57 -1.56
C GLY A 827 -2.51 5.04 -0.90
N GLU A 828 -2.61 6.01 0.02
CA GLU A 828 -1.49 6.52 0.85
C GLU A 828 -0.78 5.44 1.67
N SER A 829 -1.53 4.40 2.05
CA SER A 829 -1.02 3.23 2.75
C SER A 829 -0.55 2.10 1.82
N GLY A 830 -0.60 2.29 0.50
CA GLY A 830 -0.22 1.28 -0.47
C GLY A 830 1.29 1.00 -0.56
N LEU A 831 1.66 0.07 -1.46
CA LEU A 831 3.04 -0.38 -1.65
C LEU A 831 4.06 0.77 -1.76
N LEU A 832 5.28 0.51 -1.29
CA LEU A 832 6.29 1.57 -1.14
C LEU A 832 6.77 2.07 -2.51
N THR A 833 6.53 3.35 -2.79
CA THR A 833 7.10 4.08 -3.93
C THR A 833 7.94 5.26 -3.43
N ARG A 834 8.64 5.96 -4.34
CA ARG A 834 9.37 7.20 -3.98
C ARG A 834 8.44 8.29 -3.44
N ASP A 835 7.22 8.40 -3.99
CA ASP A 835 6.26 9.38 -3.52
C ASP A 835 5.71 9.02 -2.14
N ARG A 836 5.46 7.72 -1.89
CA ARG A 836 5.10 7.24 -0.55
C ARG A 836 6.23 7.43 0.46
N LEU A 837 7.48 7.23 0.06
CA LEU A 837 8.63 7.53 0.91
C LEU A 837 8.72 9.02 1.27
N ARG A 838 8.44 9.90 0.31
CA ARG A 838 8.35 11.35 0.56
C ARG A 838 7.26 11.66 1.58
N GLN A 839 6.09 11.04 1.44
CA GLN A 839 4.98 11.20 2.39
C GLN A 839 5.33 10.71 3.80
N LEU A 840 5.97 9.54 3.93
CA LEU A 840 6.44 9.01 5.22
C LEU A 840 7.36 10.02 5.90
N ARG A 841 8.34 10.55 5.17
CA ARG A 841 9.26 11.58 5.68
C ARG A 841 8.53 12.85 6.10
N ASP A 842 7.61 13.33 5.25
CA ASP A 842 6.86 14.55 5.53
C ASP A 842 5.89 14.36 6.73
N SER A 843 5.53 13.11 7.05
CA SER A 843 4.81 12.74 8.28
C SER A 843 5.69 12.50 9.51
N GLY A 844 7.01 12.71 9.40
CA GLY A 844 7.96 12.55 10.51
C GLY A 844 8.37 11.11 10.79
N VAL A 845 8.09 10.17 9.89
CA VAL A 845 8.53 8.79 10.02
C VAL A 845 10.02 8.69 9.66
N PRO A 846 10.88 8.12 10.53
CA PRO A 846 12.30 7.93 10.23
C PRO A 846 12.50 7.06 8.99
N LEU A 847 13.37 7.48 8.07
CA LEU A 847 13.63 6.74 6.84
C LEU A 847 14.27 5.37 7.10
N ALA A 848 14.89 5.19 8.27
CA ALA A 848 15.35 3.89 8.77
C ALA A 848 14.23 2.84 8.83
N GLN A 849 12.98 3.24 9.06
CA GLN A 849 11.83 2.34 9.18
C GLN A 849 11.12 2.07 7.85
N ALA A 850 11.46 2.81 6.78
CA ALA A 850 10.71 2.76 5.52
C ALA A 850 10.64 1.36 4.90
N ALA A 851 11.73 0.60 4.94
CA ALA A 851 11.76 -0.76 4.41
C ALA A 851 10.90 -1.74 5.23
N ALA A 852 10.84 -1.57 6.55
CA ALA A 852 9.98 -2.38 7.42
C ALA A 852 8.50 -2.08 7.14
N ILE A 853 8.12 -0.80 7.08
CA ILE A 853 6.77 -0.37 6.70
C ILE A 853 6.39 -0.89 5.31
N GLY A 854 7.32 -0.85 4.34
CA GLY A 854 7.11 -1.42 3.02
C GLY A 854 6.80 -2.93 3.05
N ARG A 855 7.45 -3.69 3.92
CA ARG A 855 7.21 -5.13 4.11
C ARG A 855 5.87 -5.43 4.77
N ASP A 856 5.47 -4.63 5.75
CA ASP A 856 4.17 -4.78 6.41
C ASP A 856 3.04 -4.53 5.40
N ARG A 857 3.17 -3.48 4.58
CA ARG A 857 2.23 -3.16 3.50
C ARG A 857 2.20 -4.26 2.42
N LEU A 858 3.36 -4.82 2.07
CA LEU A 858 3.44 -5.95 1.14
C LEU A 858 2.72 -7.19 1.70
N THR A 859 2.87 -7.46 3.00
CA THR A 859 2.20 -8.58 3.67
C THR A 859 0.68 -8.41 3.60
N ALA A 860 0.17 -7.22 3.94
CA ALA A 860 -1.25 -6.91 3.84
C ALA A 860 -1.78 -7.08 2.40
N PHE A 861 -1.03 -6.60 1.39
CA PHE A 861 -1.41 -6.81 -0.01
C PHE A 861 -1.48 -8.29 -0.39
N ARG A 862 -0.48 -9.08 0.04
CA ARG A 862 -0.41 -10.52 -0.23
C ARG A 862 -1.55 -11.28 0.45
N GLU A 863 -1.89 -10.93 1.68
CA GLU A 863 -3.01 -11.53 2.41
C GLU A 863 -4.33 -11.27 1.67
N ARG A 864 -4.61 -10.00 1.34
CA ARG A 864 -5.81 -9.64 0.59
C ARG A 864 -5.85 -10.31 -0.79
N TRP A 865 -4.73 -10.35 -1.51
CA TRP A 865 -4.64 -11.04 -2.79
C TRP A 865 -5.06 -12.52 -2.66
N ARG A 866 -4.62 -13.21 -1.61
CA ARG A 866 -4.91 -14.64 -1.42
C ARG A 866 -6.37 -14.95 -1.10
N GLU A 867 -7.12 -13.98 -0.58
CA GLU A 867 -8.56 -14.10 -0.34
C GLU A 867 -9.37 -14.12 -1.64
N LEU A 868 -8.83 -13.60 -2.75
CA LEU A 868 -9.49 -13.64 -4.04
C LEU A 868 -9.63 -15.08 -4.55
N PRO A 869 -10.73 -15.40 -5.27
CA PRO A 869 -10.95 -16.71 -5.85
C PRO A 869 -9.74 -17.22 -6.65
N VAL A 870 -9.36 -18.48 -6.43
CA VAL A 870 -8.23 -19.11 -7.12
C VAL A 870 -8.38 -19.03 -8.65
N PRO A 871 -9.55 -19.32 -9.26
CA PRO A 871 -9.71 -19.22 -10.71
C PRO A 871 -9.43 -17.83 -11.25
N MET A 872 -9.88 -16.78 -10.54
CA MET A 872 -9.60 -15.39 -10.89
C MET A 872 -8.10 -15.09 -10.89
N ARG A 873 -7.38 -15.52 -9.85
CA ARG A 873 -5.93 -15.30 -9.73
C ARG A 873 -5.12 -16.06 -10.78
N GLU A 874 -5.47 -17.31 -11.05
CA GLU A 874 -4.70 -18.21 -11.90
C GLU A 874 -4.98 -18.06 -13.41
N LEU A 875 -6.12 -17.47 -13.80
CA LEU A 875 -6.51 -17.30 -15.20
C LEU A 875 -6.52 -15.84 -15.66
N GLY A 876 -6.55 -14.88 -14.72
CA GLY A 876 -6.69 -13.47 -15.05
C GLY A 876 -8.10 -13.08 -15.51
N GLN A 877 -8.22 -11.87 -16.02
CA GLN A 877 -9.46 -11.24 -16.46
C GLN A 877 -9.23 -10.44 -17.75
N VAL A 878 -10.27 -10.37 -18.56
CA VAL A 878 -10.29 -9.55 -19.78
C VAL A 878 -10.61 -8.10 -19.44
N SER A 879 -10.11 -7.14 -20.23
CA SER A 879 -10.57 -5.75 -20.09
C SER A 879 -12.07 -5.62 -20.23
N PRO A 880 -12.66 -4.75 -19.41
CA PRO A 880 -13.99 -4.20 -19.65
C PRO A 880 -14.17 -3.57 -21.03
N GLU A 881 -13.14 -2.93 -21.58
CA GLU A 881 -13.14 -2.30 -22.91
C GLU A 881 -13.29 -3.32 -24.06
N MET A 882 -12.65 -4.49 -23.98
CA MET A 882 -12.87 -5.57 -24.96
C MET A 882 -14.28 -6.13 -24.85
N ASP A 883 -14.80 -6.32 -23.63
CA ASP A 883 -16.17 -6.80 -23.45
C ASP A 883 -17.17 -5.80 -24.05
N PHE A 884 -16.96 -4.49 -23.83
CA PHE A 884 -17.77 -3.44 -24.43
C PHE A 884 -17.71 -3.47 -25.97
N ALA A 885 -16.51 -3.61 -26.54
CA ALA A 885 -16.35 -3.70 -27.98
C ALA A 885 -17.03 -4.93 -28.58
N ALA A 886 -16.95 -6.08 -27.90
CA ALA A 886 -17.63 -7.31 -28.31
C ALA A 886 -19.16 -7.10 -28.36
N GLU A 887 -19.73 -6.40 -27.38
CA GLU A 887 -21.15 -6.05 -27.39
C GLU A 887 -21.54 -5.17 -28.58
N ARG A 888 -20.70 -4.18 -28.94
CA ARG A 888 -20.94 -3.32 -30.12
C ARG A 888 -20.86 -4.11 -31.43
N LEU A 889 -19.92 -5.04 -31.55
CA LEU A 889 -19.78 -5.90 -32.73
C LEU A 889 -20.95 -6.90 -32.86
N ASP A 890 -21.45 -7.43 -31.75
CA ASP A 890 -22.63 -8.29 -31.74
C ASP A 890 -23.90 -7.51 -32.16
N GLU A 891 -24.03 -6.24 -31.74
CA GLU A 891 -25.10 -5.37 -32.23
C GLU A 891 -25.06 -5.21 -33.75
N LEU A 892 -23.87 -4.95 -34.30
CA LEU A 892 -23.67 -4.84 -35.75
C LEU A 892 -24.04 -6.14 -36.49
N ARG A 893 -23.69 -7.30 -35.92
CA ARG A 893 -24.11 -8.60 -36.46
C ARG A 893 -25.63 -8.72 -36.52
N ARG A 894 -26.36 -8.30 -35.48
CA ARG A 894 -27.83 -8.32 -35.46
C ARG A 894 -28.42 -7.44 -36.56
N LEU A 895 -27.93 -6.22 -36.70
CA LEU A 895 -28.37 -5.29 -37.75
C LEU A 895 -28.12 -5.90 -39.14
N SER A 896 -27.03 -6.63 -39.34
CA SER A 896 -26.76 -7.28 -40.62
C SER A 896 -27.60 -8.55 -40.91
N ARG A 897 -28.16 -9.22 -39.88
CA ARG A 897 -28.85 -10.51 -40.02
C ARG A 897 -30.38 -10.39 -39.99
N SER A 898 -30.92 -9.51 -39.14
CA SER A 898 -32.38 -9.27 -39.02
C SER A 898 -33.04 -8.78 -40.31
N TRP A 899 -32.24 -8.43 -41.32
CA TRP A 899 -32.69 -7.85 -42.59
C TRP A 899 -32.88 -8.89 -43.70
N LEU A 900 -32.50 -10.15 -43.43
CA LEU A 900 -32.68 -11.30 -44.32
C LEU A 900 -34.02 -12.01 -44.11
N GLU A 901 -34.72 -11.75 -43.01
CA GLU A 901 -36.10 -12.19 -42.81
C GLU A 901 -37.04 -11.10 -43.34
N PRO A 902 -37.76 -11.31 -44.45
CA PRO A 902 -38.91 -10.48 -44.74
C PRO A 902 -39.84 -10.58 -43.53
N ALA A 903 -40.52 -9.49 -43.18
CA ALA A 903 -41.71 -9.55 -42.34
C ALA A 903 -42.81 -10.38 -43.03
N GLU A 904 -42.64 -11.71 -43.09
CA GLU A 904 -43.68 -12.64 -43.45
C GLU A 904 -44.46 -13.01 -42.18
N SER A 905 -45.74 -12.65 -42.22
CA SER A 905 -46.83 -13.05 -41.33
C SER A 905 -47.05 -12.25 -40.03
N LEU A 906 -47.40 -10.97 -40.18
CA LEU A 906 -48.56 -10.49 -39.41
C LEU A 906 -49.82 -11.15 -40.00
N PRO A 907 -50.60 -11.94 -39.25
CA PRO A 907 -51.91 -12.35 -39.73
C PRO A 907 -52.80 -11.11 -39.80
N VAL A 908 -53.31 -10.82 -41.00
CA VAL A 908 -54.43 -9.89 -41.17
C VAL A 908 -55.59 -10.41 -40.32
N GLN A 909 -55.98 -9.64 -39.30
CA GLN A 909 -57.36 -9.64 -38.81
C GLN A 909 -58.06 -8.42 -39.35
#